data_AF-A0A347ZU17-F1
#
_entry.id   AF-A0A347ZU17-F1
#
_cell.length_a   1.000
_cell.length_b   1.000
_cell.length_c   1.000
_cell.angle_alpha   90.00
_cell.angle_beta   90.00
_cell.angle_gamma   90.00
#
_symmetry.space_group_name_H-M   'P 1'
#
loop_
_entity.id
_entity.type
_entity.pdbx_description
1 polymer ?
#
loop_
_entity_poly.entity_id
_entity_poly.type
_entity_poly.pdbx_seq_one_letter_code
_entity_poly.pdbx_strand_id
1 'polypeptide(L)'
;MEFKLKAPYQPLGDQPQAIRELVEGIREGKHHQVLLGATGTGKTFTIANVIQEVQRPALVLVHNKTLAAQLYAEFKEFFPENAVEYFVSYYDYYQPEAYVPRQDLYIEKETEINEEIERLRLAATTSIVSRKDVIVVASVSAIYGLGSPEAYSSVVMELKRGEIYRRNVLLRQLVESHYTRNDLELRPGVFRLRGDTLEVFPAYEKNLVYRLAFFGDEIERILKLNPITGEILEELEQVEIYPAKHFITQEDRLRKALSDIEEELDEQLKVFKHDEKYLEAQRLEQRTRFDLEMMREIGYCSGIENYSRHMDQRPEGSPPWTLMDFMPSEYIMVIDESHMTVPQIRGMYNGDRSRKSTLVEYGFRLPSAMDNRPLTFDEFEGKMGSTIYTSATPGPYEMEHAQAVAEQIIRPTGLVDPQIEVRPVEGQVDDLIAEIRTRVERKERVLVTTLTKRMAEDLSTYLEELKIKVHYLHSEVETLDRVGILRDLRLGIYDVVVGINLLREGLDLPEVSLVAILDADKQGFLRSATALIQTIGRAARNSSGLVIMYGDKVTDAMRVAIDETDRRREKQEAYNREHHIQPATIIKEVYDITARLGEYAVAENQADYDAGETVSKLPVNEIRHLIKDTENRMRQAADALEFERAATLRDQIYELRLMLADESGQPAWKKALIMSGEDEE
;
A
#
# COMPACT_ATOMS: atom_id res chain seq x y z
N MET A 1 9.14 5.30 27.18
CA MET A 1 9.78 5.32 25.86
C MET A 1 9.34 6.59 25.17
N GLU A 2 10.26 7.32 24.55
CA GLU A 2 10.02 8.61 23.90
C GLU A 2 10.36 8.48 22.41
N PHE A 3 9.62 9.19 21.55
CA PHE A 3 9.98 9.36 20.15
C PHE A 3 11.31 10.11 20.04
N LYS A 4 12.17 9.67 19.11
CA LYS A 4 13.46 10.26 18.83
C LYS A 4 13.64 10.45 17.32
N LEU A 5 13.21 11.60 16.83
CA LEU A 5 13.40 12.01 15.45
C LEU A 5 14.89 12.17 15.11
N LYS A 6 15.34 11.42 14.10
CA LYS A 6 16.66 11.56 13.47
C LYS A 6 16.47 12.00 12.03
N ALA A 7 16.97 13.19 11.71
CA ALA A 7 17.02 13.69 10.35
C ALA A 7 18.32 14.48 10.14
N PRO A 8 18.93 14.43 8.94
CA PRO A 8 20.13 15.21 8.63
C PRO A 8 19.83 16.71 8.38
N TYR A 9 18.57 17.12 8.47
CA TYR A 9 18.09 18.48 8.21
C TYR A 9 17.16 18.96 9.32
N GLN A 10 17.07 20.29 9.48
CA GLN A 10 16.17 20.96 10.42
C GLN A 10 14.93 21.49 9.71
N PRO A 11 13.82 21.79 10.43
CA PRO A 11 12.66 22.45 9.83
C PRO A 11 13.02 23.78 9.16
N LEU A 12 12.65 23.95 7.89
CA LEU A 12 12.94 25.14 7.07
C LEU A 12 11.66 25.72 6.45
N GLY A 13 11.74 26.96 5.94
CA GLY A 13 10.60 27.62 5.33
C GLY A 13 9.50 27.88 6.35
N ASP A 14 8.27 27.52 6.01
CA ASP A 14 7.10 27.61 6.88
C ASP A 14 6.86 26.34 7.74
N GLN A 15 7.68 25.30 7.60
CA GLN A 15 7.59 24.10 8.45
C GLN A 15 7.64 24.44 9.95
N PRO A 16 8.53 25.32 10.47
CA PRO A 16 8.55 25.64 11.89
C PRO A 16 7.25 26.26 12.40
N GLN A 17 6.59 27.08 11.56
CA GLN A 17 5.31 27.69 11.90
C GLN A 17 4.20 26.64 11.89
N ALA A 18 4.11 25.84 10.82
CA ALA A 18 3.12 24.77 10.71
C ALA A 18 3.23 23.75 11.85
N ILE A 19 4.46 23.34 12.22
CA ILE A 19 4.69 22.45 13.37
C ILE A 19 4.16 23.08 14.66
N ARG A 20 4.48 24.35 14.93
CA ARG A 20 4.00 25.03 16.15
C ARG A 20 2.48 25.10 16.19
N GLU A 21 1.83 25.53 15.12
CA GLU A 21 0.37 25.67 15.05
C GLU A 21 -0.34 24.32 15.28
N LEU A 22 0.15 23.24 14.66
CA LEU A 22 -0.42 21.90 14.82
C LEU A 22 -0.22 21.36 16.24
N VAL A 23 0.99 21.54 16.81
CA VAL A 23 1.32 21.10 18.17
C VAL A 23 0.49 21.86 19.21
N GLU A 24 0.39 23.18 19.08
CA GLU A 24 -0.45 24.02 19.93
C GLU A 24 -1.91 23.60 19.83
N GLY A 25 -2.43 23.36 18.62
CA GLY A 25 -3.79 22.88 18.43
C GLY A 25 -4.06 21.54 19.11
N ILE A 26 -3.14 20.57 19.05
CA ILE A 26 -3.29 19.30 19.79
C ILE A 26 -3.30 19.54 21.30
N ARG A 27 -2.40 20.38 21.80
CA ARG A 27 -2.29 20.70 23.25
C ARG A 27 -3.52 21.47 23.76
N GLU A 28 -4.16 22.27 22.91
CA GLU A 28 -5.43 22.96 23.17
C GLU A 28 -6.65 22.04 23.10
N GLY A 29 -6.48 20.78 22.68
CA GLY A 29 -7.59 19.82 22.54
C GLY A 29 -8.39 19.97 21.24
N LYS A 30 -7.80 20.57 20.18
CA LYS A 30 -8.41 20.56 18.85
C LYS A 30 -8.37 19.15 18.29
N HIS A 31 -9.54 18.63 17.94
CA HIS A 31 -9.72 17.29 17.37
C HIS A 31 -9.47 17.27 15.87
N HIS A 32 -9.74 18.36 15.15
CA HIS A 32 -9.65 18.41 13.69
C HIS A 32 -8.78 19.59 13.25
N GLN A 33 -7.63 19.27 12.63
CA GLN A 33 -6.71 20.26 12.10
C GLN A 33 -6.31 19.91 10.68
N VAL A 34 -6.02 20.91 9.85
CA VAL A 34 -5.61 20.72 8.46
C VAL A 34 -4.19 21.24 8.29
N LEU A 35 -3.28 20.40 7.81
CA LEU A 35 -2.02 20.82 7.23
C LEU A 35 -2.25 21.04 5.73
N LEU A 36 -2.47 22.30 5.35
CA LEU A 36 -2.59 22.74 3.96
C LEU A 36 -1.20 22.83 3.34
N GLY A 37 -0.65 21.66 3.02
CA GLY A 37 0.72 21.51 2.55
C GLY A 37 0.82 21.35 1.03
N ALA A 38 1.46 22.29 0.34
CA ALA A 38 1.73 22.16 -1.09
C ALA A 38 2.65 20.96 -1.38
N THR A 39 2.59 20.44 -2.60
CA THR A 39 3.43 19.30 -3.00
C THR A 39 4.91 19.67 -2.88
N GLY A 40 5.64 18.83 -2.15
CA GLY A 40 7.08 18.97 -1.99
C GLY A 40 7.58 19.92 -0.93
N THR A 41 6.71 20.39 -0.04
CA THR A 41 7.11 21.18 1.12
C THR A 41 7.58 20.33 2.30
N GLY A 42 7.58 18.99 2.17
CA GLY A 42 8.05 18.08 3.22
C GLY A 42 7.00 17.78 4.30
N LYS A 43 5.74 17.55 3.91
CA LYS A 43 4.62 17.24 4.82
C LYS A 43 4.94 16.11 5.80
N THR A 44 5.54 15.01 5.36
CA THR A 44 5.91 13.88 6.22
C THR A 44 6.86 14.32 7.35
N PHE A 45 7.85 15.15 7.02
CA PHE A 45 8.81 15.65 8.01
C PHE A 45 8.15 16.59 9.03
N THR A 46 7.23 17.45 8.60
CA THR A 46 6.40 18.27 9.49
C THR A 46 5.63 17.39 10.47
N ILE A 47 4.96 16.35 9.98
CA ILE A 47 4.22 15.40 10.84
C ILE A 47 5.15 14.65 11.78
N ALA A 48 6.34 14.23 11.33
CA ALA A 48 7.34 13.60 12.20
C ALA A 48 7.75 14.53 13.36
N ASN A 49 7.94 15.83 13.10
CA ASN A 49 8.21 16.81 14.16
C ASN A 49 7.01 16.97 15.10
N VAL A 50 5.77 16.97 14.59
CA VAL A 50 4.57 17.02 15.44
C VAL A 50 4.51 15.80 16.38
N ILE A 51 4.76 14.59 15.87
CA ILE A 51 4.79 13.37 16.68
C ILE A 51 5.90 13.45 17.75
N GLN A 52 7.09 13.93 17.37
CA GLN A 52 8.21 14.16 18.28
C GLN A 52 7.87 15.16 19.39
N GLU A 53 7.12 16.22 19.11
CA GLU A 53 6.80 17.26 20.09
C GLU A 53 5.59 16.90 20.99
N VAL A 54 4.68 16.07 20.49
CA VAL A 54 3.46 15.65 21.20
C VAL A 54 3.68 14.38 22.03
N GLN A 55 4.61 13.51 21.62
CA GLN A 55 4.96 12.27 22.33
C GLN A 55 3.77 11.33 22.56
N ARG A 56 2.92 11.15 21.54
CA ARG A 56 1.77 10.23 21.54
C ARG A 56 1.86 9.24 20.38
N PRO A 57 1.36 8.00 20.52
CA PRO A 57 1.22 7.07 19.41
C PRO A 57 0.51 7.70 18.23
N ALA A 58 0.90 7.33 17.02
CA ALA A 58 0.33 7.88 15.80
C ALA A 58 -0.18 6.78 14.87
N LEU A 59 -1.37 7.00 14.29
CA LEU A 59 -1.92 6.21 13.21
C LEU A 59 -1.95 7.07 11.93
N VAL A 60 -1.19 6.67 10.92
CA VAL A 60 -1.11 7.36 9.62
C VAL A 60 -1.93 6.57 8.60
N LEU A 61 -3.10 7.10 8.22
CA LEU A 61 -4.00 6.51 7.24
C LEU A 61 -3.73 7.02 5.84
N VAL A 62 -3.58 6.11 4.89
CA VAL A 62 -3.30 6.41 3.47
C VAL A 62 -4.21 5.63 2.52
N HIS A 63 -4.46 6.20 1.35
CA HIS A 63 -5.43 5.64 0.41
C HIS A 63 -4.91 4.50 -0.49
N ASN A 64 -3.58 4.28 -0.54
CA ASN A 64 -2.99 3.25 -1.41
C ASN A 64 -1.74 2.59 -0.78
N LYS A 65 -1.44 1.34 -1.19
CA LYS A 65 -0.33 0.53 -0.64
C LYS A 65 1.05 1.10 -0.99
N THR A 66 1.23 1.71 -2.16
CA THR A 66 2.52 2.27 -2.61
C THR A 66 2.97 3.43 -1.73
N LEU A 67 2.06 4.38 -1.48
CA LEU A 67 2.28 5.51 -0.58
C LEU A 67 2.44 5.04 0.86
N ALA A 68 1.71 4.01 1.28
CA ALA A 68 1.89 3.39 2.60
C ALA A 68 3.33 2.88 2.78
N ALA A 69 3.86 2.15 1.80
CA ALA A 69 5.23 1.63 1.83
C ALA A 69 6.27 2.76 1.85
N GLN A 70 6.04 3.82 1.06
CA GLN A 70 6.90 5.00 1.04
C GLN A 70 6.94 5.69 2.41
N LEU A 71 5.79 6.01 2.98
CA LEU A 71 5.70 6.67 4.29
C LEU A 71 6.25 5.79 5.40
N TYR A 72 6.01 4.48 5.36
CA TYR A 72 6.60 3.53 6.30
C TYR A 72 8.13 3.57 6.25
N ALA A 73 8.73 3.58 5.06
CA ALA A 73 10.18 3.71 4.90
C ALA A 73 10.69 5.06 5.41
N GLU A 74 10.03 6.17 5.06
CA GLU A 74 10.39 7.51 5.54
C GLU A 74 10.32 7.60 7.08
N PHE A 75 9.23 7.12 7.70
CA PHE A 75 9.09 7.11 9.15
C PHE A 75 10.12 6.20 9.82
N LYS A 76 10.49 5.06 9.22
CA LYS A 76 11.57 4.20 9.76
C LYS A 76 12.93 4.89 9.75
N GLU A 77 13.23 5.66 8.70
CA GLU A 77 14.44 6.47 8.65
C GLU A 77 14.41 7.61 9.68
N PHE A 78 13.25 8.23 9.88
CA PHE A 78 13.05 9.28 10.89
C PHE A 78 13.10 8.77 12.33
N PHE A 79 12.59 7.58 12.61
CA PHE A 79 12.47 7.03 13.97
C PHE A 79 13.08 5.63 14.09
N PRO A 80 14.40 5.48 13.87
CA PRO A 80 15.06 4.17 13.83
C PRO A 80 15.14 3.48 15.20
N GLU A 81 14.89 4.20 16.29
CA GLU A 81 14.88 3.66 17.67
C GLU A 81 13.45 3.38 18.20
N ASN A 82 12.41 3.77 17.46
CA ASN A 82 11.01 3.61 17.88
C ASN A 82 10.30 2.54 17.03
N ALA A 83 9.09 2.14 17.45
CA ALA A 83 8.30 1.16 16.71
C ALA A 83 7.55 1.84 15.56
N VAL A 84 8.10 1.74 14.36
CA VAL A 84 7.41 2.12 13.13
C VAL A 84 6.91 0.87 12.45
N GLU A 85 5.59 0.76 12.33
CA GLU A 85 4.86 -0.45 11.97
C GLU A 85 4.04 -0.25 10.69
N TYR A 86 3.74 -1.36 10.02
CA TYR A 86 3.05 -1.36 8.73
C TYR A 86 1.79 -2.22 8.78
N PHE A 87 0.64 -1.63 8.42
CA PHE A 87 -0.66 -2.29 8.52
C PHE A 87 -1.52 -2.10 7.27
N VAL A 88 -1.37 -3.02 6.31
CA VAL A 88 -2.18 -3.05 5.09
C VAL A 88 -2.86 -4.41 4.92
N SER A 89 -3.70 -4.55 3.89
CA SER A 89 -4.22 -5.86 3.53
C SER A 89 -3.07 -6.82 3.21
N TYR A 90 -3.01 -7.92 3.97
CA TYR A 90 -2.13 -9.07 3.76
C TYR A 90 -2.48 -9.94 2.53
N TYR A 91 -3.49 -9.57 1.75
CA TYR A 91 -3.76 -10.27 0.50
C TYR A 91 -2.93 -9.65 -0.64
N ASP A 92 -2.18 -10.48 -1.35
CA ASP A 92 -1.53 -10.14 -2.62
C ASP A 92 -2.57 -10.17 -3.74
N TYR A 93 -3.34 -11.25 -3.81
CA TYR A 93 -4.55 -11.35 -4.60
C TYR A 93 -5.78 -11.55 -3.70
N TYR A 94 -6.85 -10.80 -3.98
CA TYR A 94 -8.12 -10.93 -3.26
C TYR A 94 -9.30 -10.76 -4.21
N GLN A 95 -10.02 -11.86 -4.39
CA GLN A 95 -11.32 -11.88 -5.04
C GLN A 95 -12.40 -12.13 -3.98
N PRO A 96 -13.28 -11.16 -3.71
CA PRO A 96 -14.33 -11.35 -2.73
C PRO A 96 -15.39 -12.33 -3.23
N GLU A 97 -16.01 -13.04 -2.30
CA GLU A 97 -17.24 -13.77 -2.56
C GLU A 97 -18.31 -12.80 -3.09
N ALA A 98 -18.95 -13.13 -4.21
CA ALA A 98 -19.99 -12.29 -4.79
C ALA A 98 -21.00 -13.13 -5.57
N TYR A 99 -22.19 -12.58 -5.78
CA TYR A 99 -23.20 -13.16 -6.64
C TYR A 99 -23.69 -12.10 -7.62
N VAL A 100 -23.77 -12.45 -8.91
CA VAL A 100 -24.23 -11.56 -9.98
C VAL A 100 -25.59 -12.09 -10.49
N PRO A 101 -26.72 -11.55 -9.98
CA PRO A 101 -28.04 -12.13 -10.26
C PRO A 101 -28.41 -12.15 -11.74
N ARG A 102 -27.95 -11.17 -12.51
CA ARG A 102 -28.24 -11.06 -13.96
C ARG A 102 -27.68 -12.23 -14.78
N GLN A 103 -26.64 -12.89 -14.29
CA GLN A 103 -25.96 -13.99 -14.97
C GLN A 103 -26.09 -15.31 -14.20
N ASP A 104 -26.77 -15.32 -13.05
CA ASP A 104 -26.77 -16.41 -12.08
C ASP A 104 -25.36 -16.93 -11.78
N LEU A 105 -24.39 -16.01 -11.72
CA LEU A 105 -22.98 -16.34 -11.52
C LEU A 105 -22.60 -16.14 -10.07
N TYR A 106 -22.28 -17.23 -9.38
CA TYR A 106 -21.62 -17.21 -8.09
C TYR A 106 -20.10 -17.17 -8.27
N ILE A 107 -19.47 -16.23 -7.59
CA ILE A 107 -18.04 -16.00 -7.61
C ILE A 107 -17.49 -16.43 -6.26
N GLU A 108 -16.64 -17.45 -6.28
CA GLU A 108 -15.96 -17.95 -5.08
C GLU A 108 -14.91 -16.97 -4.57
N LYS A 109 -14.66 -17.05 -3.26
CA LYS A 109 -13.57 -16.31 -2.61
C LYS A 109 -12.25 -16.98 -2.99
N GLU A 110 -11.38 -16.23 -3.65
CA GLU A 110 -10.00 -16.64 -3.93
C GLU A 110 -9.05 -15.64 -3.28
N THR A 111 -8.09 -16.14 -2.52
CA THR A 111 -7.16 -15.29 -1.76
C THR A 111 -5.77 -15.89 -1.72
N GLU A 112 -4.79 -15.03 -1.91
CA GLU A 112 -3.38 -15.34 -1.70
C GLU A 112 -2.86 -14.45 -0.56
N ILE A 113 -2.36 -15.06 0.50
CA ILE A 113 -1.90 -14.37 1.71
C ILE A 113 -0.40 -14.18 1.64
N ASN A 114 0.05 -12.94 1.84
CA ASN A 114 1.44 -12.58 2.02
C ASN A 114 1.82 -12.74 3.50
N GLU A 115 2.62 -13.76 3.80
CA GLU A 115 3.04 -14.08 5.18
C GLU A 115 3.83 -12.92 5.84
N GLU A 116 4.62 -12.18 5.08
CA GLU A 116 5.41 -11.06 5.61
C GLU A 116 4.51 -9.86 5.98
N ILE A 117 3.48 -9.57 5.19
CA ILE A 117 2.48 -8.55 5.57
C ILE A 117 1.66 -9.03 6.77
N GLU A 118 1.29 -10.31 6.86
CA GLU A 118 0.61 -10.84 8.04
C GLU A 118 1.45 -10.66 9.31
N ARG A 119 2.75 -10.99 9.22
CA ARG A 119 3.73 -10.77 10.30
C ARG A 119 3.80 -9.30 10.70
N LEU A 120 3.88 -8.38 9.73
CA LEU A 120 3.90 -6.93 9.99
C LEU A 120 2.62 -6.43 10.65
N ARG A 121 1.45 -6.98 10.30
CA ARG A 121 0.19 -6.65 10.96
C ARG A 121 0.17 -7.09 12.42
N LEU A 122 0.68 -8.30 12.70
CA LEU A 122 0.83 -8.79 14.07
C LEU A 122 1.85 -7.96 14.86
N ALA A 123 2.94 -7.54 14.22
CA ALA A 123 3.91 -6.62 14.82
C ALA A 123 3.28 -5.28 15.19
N ALA A 124 2.42 -4.73 14.32
CA ALA A 124 1.71 -3.48 14.59
C ALA A 124 0.81 -3.58 15.84
N THR A 125 -0.05 -4.59 15.92
CA THR A 125 -0.95 -4.78 17.07
C THR A 125 -0.19 -5.09 18.36
N THR A 126 0.87 -5.91 18.27
CA THR A 126 1.77 -6.20 19.39
C THR A 126 2.48 -4.93 19.89
N SER A 127 3.04 -4.12 18.98
CA SER A 127 3.73 -2.88 19.33
C SER A 127 2.80 -1.87 20.00
N ILE A 128 1.55 -1.74 19.53
CA ILE A 128 0.55 -0.85 20.15
C ILE A 128 0.28 -1.25 21.61
N VAL A 129 0.14 -2.55 21.90
CA VAL A 129 -0.18 -3.04 23.25
C VAL A 129 1.05 -2.99 24.17
N SER A 130 2.25 -3.23 23.63
CA SER A 130 3.48 -3.34 24.41
C SER A 130 4.22 -2.01 24.64
N ARG A 131 3.96 -0.98 23.82
CA ARG A 131 4.76 0.27 23.81
C ARG A 131 3.90 1.53 23.67
N LYS A 132 4.52 2.69 23.93
CA LYS A 132 3.91 4.02 23.73
C LYS A 132 4.49 4.81 22.55
N ASP A 133 5.67 4.43 22.07
CA ASP A 133 6.39 5.10 20.99
C ASP A 133 6.16 4.39 19.66
N VAL A 134 4.88 4.31 19.26
CA VAL A 134 4.44 3.55 18.08
C VAL A 134 3.87 4.49 17.00
N ILE A 135 4.34 4.32 15.77
CA ILE A 135 3.74 4.92 14.57
C ILE A 135 3.28 3.77 13.69
N VAL A 136 1.99 3.69 13.40
CA VAL A 136 1.45 2.69 12.47
C VAL A 136 1.06 3.38 11.18
N VAL A 137 1.72 3.00 10.08
CA VAL A 137 1.32 3.41 8.73
C VAL A 137 0.36 2.37 8.17
N ALA A 138 -0.88 2.78 7.91
CA ALA A 138 -1.96 1.87 7.59
C ALA A 138 -2.78 2.30 6.37
N SER A 139 -3.28 1.33 5.62
CA SER A 139 -4.32 1.59 4.63
C SER A 139 -5.71 1.61 5.30
N VAL A 140 -6.77 1.73 4.49
CA VAL A 140 -8.15 1.47 4.95
C VAL A 140 -8.35 0.09 5.58
N SER A 141 -7.37 -0.82 5.54
CA SER A 141 -7.43 -2.03 6.36
C SER A 141 -7.55 -1.74 7.86
N ALA A 142 -7.16 -0.55 8.34
CA ALA A 142 -7.28 -0.15 9.74
C ALA A 142 -8.73 -0.10 10.24
N ILE A 143 -9.71 0.10 9.35
CA ILE A 143 -11.15 0.16 9.70
C ILE A 143 -11.88 -1.18 9.50
N TYR A 144 -11.15 -2.25 9.14
CA TYR A 144 -11.70 -3.59 8.99
C TYR A 144 -11.61 -4.40 10.29
N GLY A 145 -12.48 -5.40 10.38
CA GLY A 145 -12.57 -6.32 11.51
C GLY A 145 -11.25 -6.97 11.90
N LEU A 146 -10.93 -6.90 13.18
CA LEU A 146 -9.91 -7.65 13.91
C LEU A 146 -10.57 -8.37 15.09
N GLY A 147 -9.82 -9.25 15.77
CA GLY A 147 -10.26 -9.77 17.05
C GLY A 147 -10.27 -8.69 18.14
N SER A 148 -11.01 -8.95 19.21
CA SER A 148 -11.09 -8.05 20.35
C SER A 148 -9.70 -7.76 20.95
N PRO A 149 -9.34 -6.50 21.21
CA PRO A 149 -8.09 -6.15 21.88
C PRO A 149 -7.96 -6.78 23.28
N GLU A 150 -9.08 -6.89 24.00
CA GLU A 150 -9.14 -7.54 25.31
C GLU A 150 -8.86 -9.03 25.21
N ALA A 151 -9.47 -9.71 24.23
CA ALA A 151 -9.20 -11.13 23.98
C ALA A 151 -7.73 -11.33 23.59
N TYR A 152 -7.20 -10.48 22.71
CA TYR A 152 -5.79 -10.52 22.29
C TYR A 152 -4.82 -10.36 23.48
N SER A 153 -5.09 -9.40 24.37
CA SER A 153 -4.27 -9.14 25.55
C SER A 153 -4.39 -10.22 26.63
N SER A 154 -5.55 -10.89 26.72
CA SER A 154 -5.82 -11.89 27.76
C SER A 154 -5.00 -13.18 27.63
N VAL A 155 -4.44 -13.44 26.45
CA VAL A 155 -3.67 -14.67 26.16
C VAL A 155 -2.17 -14.37 26.04
N VAL A 156 -1.74 -13.16 26.39
CA VAL A 156 -0.31 -12.83 26.45
C VAL A 156 0.35 -13.63 27.57
N MET A 157 1.42 -14.33 27.23
CA MET A 157 2.19 -15.09 28.22
C MET A 157 3.35 -14.25 28.75
N GLU A 158 3.30 -13.91 30.03
CA GLU A 158 4.41 -13.28 30.73
C GLU A 158 5.30 -14.36 31.38
N LEU A 159 6.56 -14.43 30.97
CA LEU A 159 7.53 -15.39 31.45
C LEU A 159 8.69 -14.68 32.13
N LYS A 160 8.96 -15.02 33.40
CA LYS A 160 10.01 -14.42 34.21
C LYS A 160 11.06 -15.43 34.62
N ARG A 161 12.30 -14.99 34.66
CA ARG A 161 13.42 -15.77 35.18
C ARG A 161 13.23 -16.04 36.69
N GLY A 162 13.51 -17.27 37.12
CA GLY A 162 13.40 -17.72 38.51
C GLY A 162 11.97 -18.10 38.94
N GLU A 163 10.98 -17.98 38.05
CA GLU A 163 9.61 -18.42 38.32
C GLU A 163 9.37 -19.88 37.87
N ILE A 164 8.42 -20.54 38.54
CA ILE A 164 8.07 -21.93 38.30
C ILE A 164 6.93 -22.02 37.30
N TYR A 165 7.21 -22.61 36.14
CA TYR A 165 6.24 -22.90 35.10
C TYR A 165 6.28 -24.38 34.72
N ARG A 166 5.13 -25.05 34.84
CA ARG A 166 5.00 -26.43 34.35
C ARG A 166 5.10 -26.42 32.83
N ARG A 167 6.11 -27.10 32.28
CA ARG A 167 6.36 -27.17 30.82
C ARG A 167 5.12 -27.55 30.01
N ASN A 168 4.42 -28.61 30.40
CA ASN A 168 3.21 -29.08 29.70
C ASN A 168 2.02 -28.09 29.76
N VAL A 169 2.04 -27.13 30.69
CA VAL A 169 1.05 -26.04 30.73
C VAL A 169 1.46 -24.95 29.75
N LEU A 170 2.73 -24.54 29.75
CA LEU A 170 3.25 -23.57 28.78
C LEU A 170 3.05 -24.02 27.33
N LEU A 171 3.30 -25.30 27.02
CA LEU A 171 3.08 -25.82 25.67
C LEU A 171 1.61 -25.74 25.24
N ARG A 172 0.68 -25.96 26.18
CA ARG A 172 -0.76 -25.83 25.90
C ARG A 172 -1.15 -24.38 25.67
N GLN A 173 -0.66 -23.46 26.50
CA GLN A 173 -0.90 -22.03 26.33
C GLN A 173 -0.34 -21.50 25.00
N LEU A 174 0.81 -21.99 24.54
CA LEU A 174 1.35 -21.66 23.21
C LEU A 174 0.40 -22.14 22.08
N VAL A 175 -0.13 -23.36 22.19
CA VAL A 175 -1.09 -23.90 21.20
C VAL A 175 -2.41 -23.12 21.23
N GLU A 176 -2.92 -22.77 22.42
CA GLU A 176 -4.10 -21.91 22.61
C GLU A 176 -3.86 -20.50 22.03
N SER A 177 -2.62 -20.03 22.03
CA SER A 177 -2.18 -18.78 21.40
C SER A 177 -1.91 -18.91 19.89
N HIS A 178 -2.35 -20.01 19.27
CA HIS A 178 -2.18 -20.35 17.85
C HIS A 178 -0.74 -20.60 17.38
N TYR A 179 0.20 -20.89 18.28
CA TYR A 179 1.51 -21.38 17.86
C TYR A 179 1.48 -22.86 17.50
N THR A 180 2.28 -23.24 16.51
CA THR A 180 2.40 -24.64 16.08
C THR A 180 3.69 -25.25 16.61
N ARG A 181 3.63 -26.50 17.07
CA ARG A 181 4.83 -27.25 17.45
C ARG A 181 5.49 -27.87 16.22
N ASN A 182 6.76 -27.56 15.97
CA ASN A 182 7.56 -28.24 14.96
C ASN A 182 9.02 -28.33 15.43
N ASP A 183 9.48 -29.55 15.72
CA ASP A 183 10.82 -29.76 16.30
C ASP A 183 11.96 -29.73 15.25
N LEU A 184 11.61 -29.83 13.96
CA LEU A 184 12.54 -29.83 12.83
C LEU A 184 12.83 -28.42 12.33
N GLU A 185 11.78 -27.68 12.00
CA GLU A 185 11.86 -26.36 11.37
C GLU A 185 11.34 -25.28 12.33
N LEU A 186 12.13 -24.23 12.52
CA LEU A 186 11.77 -23.09 13.35
C LEU A 186 11.53 -21.87 12.46
N ARG A 187 10.27 -21.44 12.38
CA ARG A 187 9.80 -20.28 11.60
C ARG A 187 8.83 -19.44 12.44
N PRO A 188 8.47 -18.20 12.06
CA PRO A 188 7.54 -17.38 12.84
C PRO A 188 6.24 -18.13 13.18
N GLY A 189 5.79 -18.02 14.42
CA GLY A 189 4.58 -18.72 14.91
C GLY A 189 4.80 -20.19 15.28
N VAL A 190 6.05 -20.65 15.30
CA VAL A 190 6.41 -22.02 15.67
C VAL A 190 7.24 -22.06 16.94
N PHE A 191 7.01 -23.10 17.76
CA PHE A 191 7.88 -23.43 18.88
C PHE A 191 8.40 -24.86 18.77
N ARG A 192 9.54 -25.12 19.42
CA ARG A 192 10.12 -26.45 19.57
C ARG A 192 10.65 -26.71 20.95
N LEU A 193 10.61 -27.96 21.38
CA LEU A 193 11.13 -28.39 22.67
C LEU A 193 12.28 -29.36 22.49
N ARG A 194 13.47 -29.00 22.98
CA ARG A 194 14.68 -29.84 22.96
C ARG A 194 15.19 -30.05 24.38
N GLY A 195 14.89 -31.21 24.96
CA GLY A 195 15.23 -31.52 26.35
C GLY A 195 14.61 -30.52 27.33
N ASP A 196 15.46 -29.75 28.00
CA ASP A 196 15.05 -28.71 28.95
C ASP A 196 15.05 -27.30 28.34
N THR A 197 15.13 -27.17 27.02
CA THR A 197 15.07 -25.89 26.32
C THR A 197 13.82 -25.79 25.46
N LEU A 198 13.03 -24.75 25.69
CA LEU A 198 11.89 -24.37 24.85
C LEU A 198 12.31 -23.17 24.00
N GLU A 199 12.23 -23.32 22.68
CA GLU A 199 12.46 -22.24 21.74
C GLU A 199 11.13 -21.82 21.14
N VAL A 200 10.82 -20.53 21.21
CA VAL A 200 9.61 -19.94 20.64
C VAL A 200 10.04 -18.88 19.64
N PHE A 201 9.56 -19.01 18.40
CA PHE A 201 9.72 -17.98 17.38
C PHE A 201 8.43 -17.16 17.31
N PRO A 202 8.41 -15.93 17.84
CA PRO A 202 7.21 -15.09 17.84
C PRO A 202 6.70 -14.85 16.42
N ALA A 203 5.37 -14.90 16.24
CA ALA A 203 4.75 -14.74 14.92
C ALA A 203 4.87 -13.31 14.34
N TYR A 204 5.23 -12.33 15.16
CA TYR A 204 5.41 -10.93 14.78
C TYR A 204 6.88 -10.57 14.53
N GLU A 205 7.82 -11.46 14.86
CA GLU A 205 9.26 -11.24 14.71
C GLU A 205 9.80 -11.91 13.44
N LYS A 206 10.86 -11.33 12.85
CA LYS A 206 11.55 -11.90 11.68
C LYS A 206 12.91 -12.50 12.02
N ASN A 207 13.62 -11.84 12.93
CA ASN A 207 15.04 -12.11 13.18
C ASN A 207 15.30 -12.51 14.63
N LEU A 208 14.29 -13.00 15.33
CA LEU A 208 14.34 -13.22 16.77
C LEU A 208 13.69 -14.53 17.20
N VAL A 209 14.38 -15.28 18.04
CA VAL A 209 13.84 -16.43 18.76
C VAL A 209 14.11 -16.25 20.24
N TYR A 210 13.12 -16.60 21.07
CA TYR A 210 13.31 -16.70 22.52
C TYR A 210 13.61 -18.15 22.90
N ARG A 211 14.71 -18.37 23.62
CA ARG A 211 15.06 -19.67 24.21
C ARG A 211 14.92 -19.59 25.73
N LEU A 212 14.06 -20.43 26.26
CA LEU A 212 13.79 -20.59 27.69
C LEU A 212 14.49 -21.87 28.15
N ALA A 213 15.48 -21.74 29.04
CA ALA A 213 16.18 -22.87 29.65
C ALA A 213 15.55 -23.20 31.00
N PHE A 214 15.17 -24.45 31.20
CA PHE A 214 14.50 -24.93 32.41
C PHE A 214 15.44 -25.77 33.28
N PHE A 215 15.26 -25.68 34.59
CA PHE A 215 15.75 -26.66 35.57
C PHE A 215 14.54 -27.25 36.31
N GLY A 216 14.11 -28.45 35.92
CA GLY A 216 12.85 -29.02 36.39
C GLY A 216 11.64 -28.27 35.84
N ASP A 217 11.01 -27.45 36.68
CA ASP A 217 9.89 -26.55 36.34
C ASP A 217 10.26 -25.06 36.47
N GLU A 218 11.49 -24.72 36.86
CA GLU A 218 11.95 -23.32 37.00
C GLU A 218 12.62 -22.82 35.71
N ILE A 219 12.32 -21.60 35.28
CA ILE A 219 13.06 -20.95 34.18
C ILE A 219 14.36 -20.37 34.72
N GLU A 220 15.50 -20.97 34.37
CA GLU A 220 16.82 -20.52 34.83
C GLU A 220 17.32 -19.33 34.02
N ARG A 221 17.08 -19.35 32.70
CA ARG A 221 17.59 -18.34 31.74
C ARG A 221 16.60 -18.10 30.59
N ILE A 222 16.47 -16.85 30.18
CA ILE A 222 15.72 -16.43 29.00
C ILE A 222 16.73 -15.78 28.05
N LEU A 223 16.90 -16.35 26.86
CA LEU A 223 17.86 -15.88 25.86
C LEU A 223 17.15 -15.41 24.61
N LYS A 224 17.64 -14.31 24.06
CA LYS A 224 17.25 -13.76 22.77
C LYS A 224 18.29 -14.19 21.75
N LEU A 225 17.86 -14.89 20.70
CA LEU A 225 18.75 -15.54 19.74
C LEU A 225 18.48 -15.07 18.31
N ASN A 226 19.52 -15.07 17.48
CA ASN A 226 19.37 -15.03 16.04
C ASN A 226 18.87 -16.42 15.54
N PRO A 227 17.75 -16.50 14.79
CA PRO A 227 17.18 -17.77 14.35
C PRO A 227 18.08 -18.58 13.41
N ILE A 228 18.96 -17.90 12.65
CA ILE A 228 19.80 -18.51 11.62
C ILE A 228 21.14 -18.95 12.21
N THR A 229 21.84 -18.04 12.90
CA THR A 229 23.19 -18.32 13.44
C THR A 229 23.15 -19.01 14.80
N GLY A 230 22.05 -18.88 15.54
CA GLY A 230 21.96 -19.32 16.94
C GLY A 230 22.78 -18.47 17.92
N GLU A 231 23.32 -17.32 17.46
CA GLU A 231 24.06 -16.38 18.30
C GLU A 231 23.15 -15.80 19.39
N ILE A 232 23.69 -15.70 20.60
CA ILE A 232 23.02 -15.07 21.73
C ILE A 232 23.16 -13.56 21.58
N LEU A 233 22.04 -12.89 21.34
CA LEU A 233 21.98 -11.43 21.21
C LEU A 233 21.91 -10.77 22.59
N GLU A 234 21.08 -11.33 23.48
CA GLU A 234 20.77 -10.72 24.78
C GLU A 234 20.28 -11.80 25.77
N GLU A 235 20.55 -11.61 27.05
CA GLU A 235 19.95 -12.40 28.15
C GLU A 235 18.92 -11.51 28.86
N LEU A 236 17.68 -12.01 28.99
CA LEU A 236 16.53 -11.27 29.46
C LEU A 236 16.10 -11.74 30.86
N GLU A 237 15.57 -10.81 31.66
CA GLU A 237 14.96 -11.14 32.96
C GLU A 237 13.47 -11.53 32.82
N GLN A 238 12.77 -10.96 31.84
CA GLN A 238 11.41 -11.36 31.47
C GLN A 238 11.19 -11.30 29.95
N VAL A 239 10.21 -12.06 29.47
CA VAL A 239 9.71 -11.96 28.09
C VAL A 239 8.19 -12.08 28.06
N GLU A 240 7.58 -11.36 27.13
CA GLU A 240 6.15 -11.43 26.84
C GLU A 240 5.96 -12.08 25.47
N ILE A 241 5.13 -13.12 25.39
CA ILE A 241 4.82 -13.81 24.14
C ILE A 241 3.36 -13.55 23.77
N TYR A 242 3.17 -12.76 22.72
CA TYR A 242 1.86 -12.40 22.18
C TYR A 242 1.30 -13.48 21.23
N PRO A 243 -0.04 -13.53 21.03
CA PRO A 243 -0.69 -14.52 20.18
C PRO A 243 -0.24 -14.49 18.72
N ALA A 244 -0.21 -15.68 18.09
CA ALA A 244 0.21 -15.83 16.70
C ALA A 244 -0.86 -15.45 15.67
N LYS A 245 -2.09 -15.13 16.11
CA LYS A 245 -3.20 -14.69 15.27
C LYS A 245 -4.00 -13.58 15.95
N HIS A 246 -4.64 -12.74 15.15
CA HIS A 246 -5.50 -11.65 15.63
C HIS A 246 -6.84 -12.14 16.20
N PHE A 247 -7.38 -13.24 15.66
CA PHE A 247 -8.66 -13.80 16.09
C PHE A 247 -8.39 -14.96 17.02
N ILE A 248 -8.81 -14.80 18.27
CA ILE A 248 -8.66 -15.82 19.32
C ILE A 248 -10.07 -16.17 19.80
N THR A 249 -10.51 -17.38 19.50
CA THR A 249 -11.83 -17.86 19.89
C THR A 249 -11.69 -18.83 21.06
N GLN A 250 -12.29 -18.50 22.19
CA GLN A 250 -12.37 -19.41 23.35
C GLN A 250 -13.38 -20.54 23.08
N GLU A 251 -13.09 -21.76 23.51
CA GLU A 251 -13.98 -22.93 23.26
C GLU A 251 -15.41 -22.72 23.74
N ASP A 252 -15.60 -22.11 24.93
CA ASP A 252 -16.93 -21.85 25.48
C ASP A 252 -17.71 -20.84 24.64
N ARG A 253 -17.04 -19.84 24.08
CA ARG A 253 -17.65 -18.87 23.16
C ARG A 253 -18.01 -19.52 21.84
N LEU A 254 -17.15 -20.40 21.32
CA LEU A 254 -17.42 -21.16 20.09
C LEU A 254 -18.69 -22.01 20.23
N ARG A 255 -18.86 -22.73 21.34
CA ARG A 255 -20.07 -23.55 21.57
C ARG A 255 -21.34 -22.71 21.56
N LYS A 256 -21.30 -21.52 22.19
CA LYS A 256 -22.44 -20.60 22.19
C LYS A 256 -22.70 -20.05 20.79
N ALA A 257 -21.65 -19.60 20.09
CA ALA A 257 -21.74 -19.09 18.72
C ALA A 257 -22.37 -20.11 17.77
N LEU A 258 -22.01 -21.40 17.87
CA LEU A 258 -22.63 -22.45 17.06
C LEU A 258 -24.14 -22.57 17.30
N SER A 259 -24.58 -22.48 18.55
CA SER A 259 -26.01 -22.48 18.90
C SER A 259 -26.73 -21.26 18.33
N ASP A 260 -26.12 -20.08 18.45
CA ASP A 260 -26.70 -18.83 17.96
C ASP A 260 -26.81 -18.82 16.42
N ILE A 261 -25.84 -19.41 15.71
CA ILE A 261 -25.86 -19.58 14.25
C ILE A 261 -26.97 -20.54 13.81
N GLU A 262 -27.18 -21.64 14.54
CA GLU A 262 -28.27 -22.58 14.26
C GLU A 262 -29.64 -21.94 14.45
N GLU A 263 -29.81 -21.13 15.50
CA GLU A 263 -31.05 -20.40 15.74
C GLU A 263 -31.33 -19.37 14.63
N GLU A 264 -30.32 -18.56 14.25
CA GLU A 264 -30.46 -17.60 13.15
C GLU A 264 -30.77 -18.30 11.81
N LEU A 265 -30.14 -19.46 11.55
CA LEU A 265 -30.44 -20.26 10.36
C LEU A 265 -31.91 -20.69 10.34
N ASP A 266 -32.42 -21.25 11.44
CA ASP A 266 -33.80 -21.72 11.51
C ASP A 266 -34.81 -20.59 11.34
N GLU A 267 -34.52 -19.40 11.87
CA GLU A 267 -35.33 -18.20 11.66
C GLU A 267 -35.33 -17.75 10.20
N GLN A 268 -34.14 -17.63 9.60
CA GLN A 268 -33.99 -17.18 8.22
C GLN A 268 -34.62 -18.16 7.22
N LEU A 269 -34.55 -19.47 7.48
CA LEU A 269 -35.21 -20.48 6.66
C LEU A 269 -36.74 -20.37 6.71
N LYS A 270 -37.33 -19.98 7.85
CA LYS A 270 -38.78 -19.73 7.94
C LYS A 270 -39.18 -18.54 7.10
N VAL A 271 -38.40 -17.46 7.13
CA VAL A 271 -38.64 -16.25 6.30
C VAL A 271 -38.59 -16.61 4.81
N PHE A 272 -37.53 -17.29 4.35
CA PHE A 272 -37.44 -17.68 2.94
C PHE A 272 -38.53 -18.64 2.50
N LYS A 273 -38.92 -19.62 3.32
CA LYS A 273 -40.03 -20.54 2.99
C LYS A 273 -41.38 -19.83 2.97
N HIS A 274 -41.60 -18.87 3.86
CA HIS A 274 -42.81 -18.03 3.87
C HIS A 274 -42.90 -17.17 2.60
N ASP A 275 -41.78 -16.61 2.15
CA ASP A 275 -41.70 -15.78 0.95
C ASP A 275 -41.55 -16.57 -0.36
N GLU A 276 -41.79 -17.90 -0.31
CA GLU A 276 -41.68 -18.84 -1.44
C GLU A 276 -40.28 -18.89 -2.11
N LYS A 277 -39.23 -18.42 -1.42
CA LYS A 277 -37.82 -18.47 -1.82
C LYS A 277 -37.18 -19.83 -1.47
N TYR A 278 -37.70 -20.90 -2.07
CA TYR A 278 -37.29 -22.27 -1.73
C TYR A 278 -35.84 -22.60 -2.13
N LEU A 279 -35.36 -22.04 -3.25
CA LEU A 279 -34.00 -22.28 -3.74
C LEU A 279 -32.97 -21.63 -2.81
N GLU A 280 -33.22 -20.40 -2.40
CA GLU A 280 -32.40 -19.63 -1.47
C GLU A 280 -32.38 -20.30 -0.09
N ALA A 281 -33.53 -20.78 0.39
CA ALA A 281 -33.61 -21.56 1.63
C ALA A 281 -32.76 -22.82 1.57
N GLN A 282 -32.89 -23.61 0.50
CA GLN A 282 -32.11 -24.84 0.33
C GLN A 282 -30.60 -24.56 0.27
N ARG A 283 -30.20 -23.52 -0.46
CA ARG A 283 -28.81 -23.08 -0.59
C ARG A 283 -28.22 -22.66 0.75
N LEU A 284 -28.94 -21.83 1.49
CA LEU A 284 -28.53 -21.34 2.80
C LEU A 284 -28.39 -22.48 3.81
N GLU A 285 -29.36 -23.40 3.82
CA GLU A 285 -29.37 -24.56 4.70
C GLU A 285 -28.17 -25.48 4.46
N GLN A 286 -27.92 -25.84 3.20
CA GLN A 286 -26.80 -26.73 2.85
C GLN A 286 -25.45 -26.14 3.25
N ARG A 287 -25.22 -24.87 2.90
CA ARG A 287 -23.95 -24.21 3.18
C ARG A 287 -23.72 -23.98 4.67
N THR A 288 -24.72 -23.45 5.38
CA THR A 288 -24.57 -23.13 6.80
C THR A 288 -24.41 -24.38 7.66
N ARG A 289 -25.14 -25.47 7.36
CA ARG A 289 -24.96 -26.75 8.08
C ARG A 289 -23.57 -27.35 7.84
N PHE A 290 -23.06 -27.28 6.62
CA PHE A 290 -21.70 -27.72 6.31
C PHE A 290 -20.66 -26.90 7.09
N ASP A 291 -20.79 -25.57 7.11
CA ASP A 291 -19.89 -24.69 7.86
C ASP A 291 -19.95 -24.99 9.37
N LEU A 292 -21.15 -25.24 9.93
CA LEU A 292 -21.35 -25.65 11.32
C LEU A 292 -20.70 -26.99 11.66
N GLU A 293 -20.81 -28.00 10.79
CA GLU A 293 -20.15 -29.30 10.97
C GLU A 293 -18.62 -29.14 10.98
N MET A 294 -18.07 -28.38 10.02
CA MET A 294 -16.64 -28.08 9.95
C MET A 294 -16.13 -27.36 11.22
N MET A 295 -16.89 -26.37 11.71
CA MET A 295 -16.53 -25.67 12.95
C MET A 295 -16.61 -26.56 14.20
N ARG A 296 -17.50 -27.57 14.23
CA ARG A 296 -17.59 -28.53 15.36
C ARG A 296 -16.43 -29.52 15.39
N GLU A 297 -16.06 -30.06 14.23
CA GLU A 297 -15.05 -31.12 14.13
C GLU A 297 -13.62 -30.57 14.12
N ILE A 298 -13.39 -29.46 13.39
CA ILE A 298 -12.05 -28.92 13.12
C ILE A 298 -11.81 -27.61 13.88
N GLY A 299 -12.86 -26.94 14.35
CA GLY A 299 -12.75 -25.60 14.95
C GLY A 299 -12.60 -24.47 13.92
N TYR A 300 -12.72 -24.78 12.62
CA TYR A 300 -12.53 -23.85 11.52
C TYR A 300 -13.37 -24.23 10.30
N CYS A 301 -13.82 -23.23 9.53
CA CYS A 301 -14.44 -23.41 8.22
C CYS A 301 -13.94 -22.35 7.22
N SER A 302 -14.11 -22.61 5.92
CA SER A 302 -13.76 -21.62 4.90
C SER A 302 -14.76 -20.45 4.95
N GLY A 303 -14.24 -19.22 5.04
CA GLY A 303 -15.10 -18.04 5.18
C GLY A 303 -15.64 -17.83 6.59
N ILE A 304 -14.94 -18.35 7.62
CA ILE A 304 -15.32 -18.22 9.03
C ILE A 304 -15.57 -16.75 9.46
N GLU A 305 -14.94 -15.79 8.79
CA GLU A 305 -15.14 -14.36 9.05
C GLU A 305 -16.60 -13.90 8.91
N ASN A 306 -17.41 -14.60 8.09
CA ASN A 306 -18.83 -14.32 7.93
C ASN A 306 -19.65 -14.60 9.20
N TYR A 307 -19.07 -15.36 10.14
CA TYR A 307 -19.66 -15.64 11.45
C TYR A 307 -19.03 -14.81 12.58
N SER A 308 -18.17 -13.83 12.26
CA SER A 308 -17.37 -13.09 13.25
C SER A 308 -18.20 -12.46 14.37
N ARG A 309 -19.37 -11.87 14.10
CA ARG A 309 -20.24 -11.32 15.14
C ARG A 309 -20.68 -12.37 16.16
N HIS A 310 -21.07 -13.55 15.70
CA HIS A 310 -21.43 -14.68 16.57
C HIS A 310 -20.23 -15.17 17.37
N MET A 311 -19.06 -15.28 16.72
CA MET A 311 -17.82 -15.70 17.39
C MET A 311 -17.40 -14.74 18.49
N ASP A 312 -17.53 -13.43 18.25
CA ASP A 312 -17.25 -12.39 19.23
C ASP A 312 -18.36 -12.22 20.27
N GLN A 313 -19.52 -12.87 20.07
CA GLN A 313 -20.71 -12.74 20.93
C GLN A 313 -21.18 -11.28 21.06
N ARG A 314 -21.09 -10.52 19.96
CA ARG A 314 -21.51 -9.12 19.91
C ARG A 314 -23.00 -8.99 19.55
N PRO A 315 -23.69 -7.93 20.03
CA PRO A 315 -25.05 -7.62 19.58
C PRO A 315 -25.12 -7.39 18.05
N GLU A 316 -26.27 -7.69 17.46
CA GLU A 316 -26.56 -7.40 16.04
C GLU A 316 -26.33 -5.92 15.70
N GLY A 317 -25.75 -5.66 14.54
CA GLY A 317 -25.48 -4.30 14.05
C GLY A 317 -24.29 -3.59 14.71
N SER A 318 -23.73 -4.15 15.80
CA SER A 318 -22.59 -3.54 16.49
C SER A 318 -21.34 -3.43 15.60
N PRO A 319 -20.52 -2.36 15.77
CA PRO A 319 -19.28 -2.23 15.02
C PRO A 319 -18.30 -3.35 15.38
N PRO A 320 -17.54 -3.87 14.41
CA PRO A 320 -16.45 -4.77 14.71
C PRO A 320 -15.32 -4.07 15.44
N TRP A 321 -14.47 -4.87 16.08
CA TRP A 321 -13.18 -4.41 16.56
C TRP A 321 -12.26 -4.15 15.38
N THR A 322 -11.43 -3.14 15.46
CA THR A 322 -10.56 -2.66 14.39
C THR A 322 -9.19 -2.28 14.93
N LEU A 323 -8.23 -1.93 14.08
CA LEU A 323 -6.92 -1.44 14.55
C LEU A 323 -7.07 -0.21 15.45
N MET A 324 -8.09 0.63 15.20
CA MET A 324 -8.34 1.84 15.98
C MET A 324 -8.74 1.52 17.42
N ASP A 325 -9.30 0.35 17.70
CA ASP A 325 -9.65 -0.10 19.06
C ASP A 325 -8.43 -0.59 19.84
N PHE A 326 -7.33 -0.93 19.16
CA PHE A 326 -6.05 -1.21 19.82
C PHE A 326 -5.33 0.08 20.24
N MET A 327 -5.56 1.19 19.51
CA MET A 327 -4.95 2.47 19.84
C MET A 327 -5.40 2.95 21.23
N PRO A 328 -4.52 3.59 22.01
CA PRO A 328 -4.93 4.16 23.29
C PRO A 328 -5.93 5.29 23.10
N SER A 329 -6.63 5.68 24.17
CA SER A 329 -7.65 6.75 24.13
C SER A 329 -7.13 8.09 23.60
N GLU A 330 -5.85 8.39 23.82
CA GLU A 330 -5.19 9.58 23.28
C GLU A 330 -4.10 9.17 22.29
N TYR A 331 -4.37 9.37 21.00
CA TYR A 331 -3.41 9.15 19.92
C TYR A 331 -3.57 10.23 18.85
N ILE A 332 -2.53 10.39 18.02
CA ILE A 332 -2.58 11.27 16.86
C ILE A 332 -3.05 10.46 15.66
N MET A 333 -4.03 10.95 14.93
CA MET A 333 -4.39 10.39 13.64
C MET A 333 -3.92 11.34 12.54
N VAL A 334 -3.20 10.82 11.56
CA VAL A 334 -2.82 11.57 10.37
C VAL A 334 -3.55 10.95 9.19
N ILE A 335 -4.33 11.72 8.46
CA ILE A 335 -4.99 11.24 7.25
C ILE A 335 -4.31 11.88 6.05
N ASP A 336 -3.46 11.10 5.38
CA ASP A 336 -2.64 11.57 4.27
C ASP A 336 -3.36 11.54 2.93
N GLU A 337 -3.10 12.56 2.12
CA GLU A 337 -3.87 12.90 0.93
C GLU A 337 -5.38 12.82 1.22
N SER A 338 -5.80 13.56 2.26
CA SER A 338 -7.12 13.41 2.90
C SER A 338 -8.30 13.49 1.95
N HIS A 339 -8.19 14.32 0.91
CA HIS A 339 -9.19 14.51 -0.13
C HIS A 339 -9.48 13.23 -0.95
N MET A 340 -8.60 12.23 -0.91
CA MET A 340 -8.80 10.88 -1.46
C MET A 340 -9.10 9.86 -0.35
N THR A 341 -8.35 9.92 0.75
CA THR A 341 -8.45 8.93 1.84
C THR A 341 -9.80 9.00 2.57
N VAL A 342 -10.34 10.19 2.83
CA VAL A 342 -11.64 10.37 3.50
C VAL A 342 -12.80 9.80 2.66
N PRO A 343 -12.95 10.13 1.35
CA PRO A 343 -13.96 9.49 0.51
C PRO A 343 -13.80 7.97 0.41
N GLN A 344 -12.56 7.46 0.37
CA GLN A 344 -12.31 6.03 0.31
C GLN A 344 -12.79 5.33 1.58
N ILE A 345 -12.46 5.84 2.77
CA ILE A 345 -12.94 5.33 4.07
C ILE A 345 -14.47 5.24 4.06
N ARG A 346 -15.15 6.31 3.64
CA ARG A 346 -16.62 6.36 3.52
C ARG A 346 -17.18 5.34 2.52
N GLY A 347 -16.45 5.06 1.43
CA GLY A 347 -16.85 4.13 0.39
C GLY A 347 -16.79 2.65 0.80
N MET A 348 -15.88 2.27 1.71
CA MET A 348 -15.62 0.87 2.06
C MET A 348 -16.87 0.15 2.58
N TYR A 349 -17.60 0.75 3.52
CA TYR A 349 -18.83 0.16 4.06
C TYR A 349 -19.93 -0.01 3.01
N ASN A 350 -20.15 1.01 2.18
CA ASN A 350 -21.21 0.97 1.17
C ASN A 350 -20.95 -0.10 0.11
N GLY A 351 -19.71 -0.25 -0.33
CA GLY A 351 -19.30 -1.31 -1.26
C GLY A 351 -19.47 -2.70 -0.66
N ASP A 352 -19.02 -2.89 0.59
CA ASP A 352 -19.15 -4.17 1.29
C ASP A 352 -20.61 -4.55 1.56
N ARG A 353 -21.41 -3.60 2.05
CA ARG A 353 -22.86 -3.76 2.30
C ARG A 353 -23.58 -4.16 1.02
N SER A 354 -23.37 -3.45 -0.09
CA SER A 354 -24.03 -3.76 -1.37
C SER A 354 -23.72 -5.19 -1.83
N ARG A 355 -22.46 -5.62 -1.74
CA ARG A 355 -22.04 -6.97 -2.12
C ARG A 355 -22.67 -8.04 -1.21
N LYS A 356 -22.60 -7.84 0.11
CA LYS A 356 -23.13 -8.81 1.08
C LYS A 356 -24.65 -8.89 1.08
N SER A 357 -25.36 -7.77 0.89
CA SER A 357 -26.82 -7.77 0.82
C SER A 357 -27.32 -8.66 -0.33
N THR A 358 -26.65 -8.66 -1.48
CA THR A 358 -26.96 -9.60 -2.58
C THR A 358 -26.70 -11.05 -2.19
N LEU A 359 -25.59 -11.36 -1.51
CA LEU A 359 -25.34 -12.73 -1.03
C LEU A 359 -26.42 -13.21 -0.05
N VAL A 360 -26.85 -12.35 0.87
CA VAL A 360 -27.90 -12.65 1.85
C VAL A 360 -29.25 -12.81 1.16
N GLU A 361 -29.63 -11.90 0.28
CA GLU A 361 -30.92 -11.92 -0.43
C GLU A 361 -31.15 -13.21 -1.22
N TYR A 362 -30.07 -13.75 -1.80
CA TYR A 362 -30.06 -14.99 -2.58
C TYR A 362 -29.60 -16.22 -1.78
N GLY A 363 -29.58 -16.16 -0.45
CA GLY A 363 -29.37 -17.33 0.41
C GLY A 363 -27.96 -17.95 0.34
N PHE A 364 -26.93 -17.18 -0.03
CA PHE A 364 -25.53 -17.64 0.06
C PHE A 364 -24.94 -17.46 1.46
N ARG A 365 -25.43 -16.48 2.23
CA ARG A 365 -24.95 -16.17 3.59
C ARG A 365 -26.11 -15.76 4.50
N LEU A 366 -25.93 -15.95 5.81
CA LEU A 366 -26.86 -15.48 6.84
C LEU A 366 -26.86 -13.94 6.92
N PRO A 367 -27.94 -13.30 7.42
CA PRO A 367 -27.98 -11.87 7.68
C PRO A 367 -26.82 -11.35 8.53
N SER A 368 -26.39 -12.12 9.53
CA SER A 368 -25.23 -11.82 10.40
C SER A 368 -23.92 -11.63 9.66
N ALA A 369 -23.78 -12.16 8.43
CA ALA A 369 -22.60 -11.90 7.61
C ALA A 369 -22.42 -10.41 7.27
N MET A 370 -23.50 -9.61 7.28
CA MET A 370 -23.42 -8.16 7.10
C MET A 370 -22.78 -7.43 8.29
N ASP A 371 -22.72 -8.05 9.47
CA ASP A 371 -22.05 -7.51 10.66
C ASP A 371 -20.53 -7.77 10.64
N ASN A 372 -20.04 -8.62 9.72
CA ASN A 372 -18.64 -8.68 9.33
C ASN A 372 -18.36 -7.60 8.28
N ARG A 373 -18.04 -6.38 8.70
CA ARG A 373 -17.96 -5.21 7.78
C ARG A 373 -16.83 -4.28 8.18
N PRO A 374 -16.40 -3.33 7.33
CA PRO A 374 -15.66 -2.18 7.83
C PRO A 374 -16.58 -1.26 8.65
N LEU A 375 -15.97 -0.32 9.38
CA LEU A 375 -16.70 0.74 10.07
C LEU A 375 -17.52 1.58 9.08
N THR A 376 -18.69 2.05 9.51
CA THR A 376 -19.37 3.17 8.86
C THR A 376 -18.55 4.45 9.07
N PHE A 377 -18.85 5.50 8.31
CA PHE A 377 -18.14 6.77 8.47
C PHE A 377 -18.39 7.39 9.86
N ASP A 378 -19.63 7.34 10.34
CA ASP A 378 -20.00 7.86 11.67
C ASP A 378 -19.30 7.06 12.80
N GLU A 379 -19.18 5.75 12.65
CA GLU A 379 -18.42 4.90 13.60
C GLU A 379 -16.92 5.20 13.56
N PHE A 380 -16.38 5.49 12.37
CA PHE A 380 -15.00 5.93 12.21
C PHE A 380 -14.77 7.27 12.93
N GLU A 381 -15.65 8.27 12.72
CA GLU A 381 -15.60 9.58 13.38
C GLU A 381 -15.60 9.44 14.91
N GLY A 382 -16.44 8.57 15.46
CA GLY A 382 -16.49 8.30 16.90
C GLY A 382 -15.22 7.70 17.49
N LYS A 383 -14.33 7.14 16.66
CA LYS A 383 -13.06 6.54 17.09
C LYS A 383 -11.83 7.39 16.72
N MET A 384 -12.00 8.56 16.10
CA MET A 384 -10.88 9.41 15.69
C MET A 384 -10.14 9.99 16.90
N GLY A 385 -8.81 9.93 16.87
CA GLY A 385 -7.94 10.63 17.83
C GLY A 385 -7.83 12.13 17.52
N SER A 386 -6.74 12.77 17.96
CA SER A 386 -6.41 14.12 17.50
C SER A 386 -5.99 14.07 16.03
N THR A 387 -6.87 14.50 15.12
CA THR A 387 -6.70 14.29 13.68
C THR A 387 -6.05 15.48 12.99
N ILE A 388 -5.02 15.19 12.20
CA ILE A 388 -4.41 16.09 11.23
C ILE A 388 -4.67 15.57 9.82
N TYR A 389 -5.40 16.34 9.03
CA TYR A 389 -5.59 16.08 7.60
C TYR A 389 -4.42 16.70 6.83
N THR A 390 -3.66 15.89 6.08
CA THR A 390 -2.58 16.39 5.23
C THR A 390 -3.00 16.37 3.78
N SER A 391 -3.07 17.55 3.15
CA SER A 391 -3.48 17.67 1.74
C SER A 391 -3.03 18.99 1.14
N ALA A 392 -2.68 18.99 -0.15
CA ALA A 392 -2.48 20.23 -0.90
C ALA A 392 -3.82 20.89 -1.32
N THR A 393 -4.89 20.09 -1.30
CA THR A 393 -6.24 20.39 -1.79
C THR A 393 -7.26 19.69 -0.89
N PRO A 394 -7.41 20.10 0.38
CA PRO A 394 -8.32 19.45 1.33
C PRO A 394 -9.76 19.44 0.78
N GLY A 395 -10.47 18.34 1.04
CA GLY A 395 -11.86 18.20 0.63
C GLY A 395 -12.83 19.00 1.51
N PRO A 396 -14.14 18.97 1.17
CA PRO A 396 -15.17 19.70 1.90
C PRO A 396 -15.27 19.28 3.37
N TYR A 397 -15.16 17.97 3.65
CA TYR A 397 -15.30 17.44 5.01
C TYR A 397 -14.21 17.99 5.93
N GLU A 398 -12.97 17.98 5.47
CA GLU A 398 -11.83 18.47 6.24
C GLU A 398 -11.95 19.96 6.51
N MET A 399 -12.35 20.74 5.51
CA MET A 399 -12.49 22.20 5.64
C MET A 399 -13.69 22.61 6.51
N GLU A 400 -14.79 21.83 6.50
CA GLU A 400 -15.96 22.08 7.35
C GLU A 400 -15.66 21.81 8.84
N HIS A 401 -14.81 20.80 9.13
CA HIS A 401 -14.47 20.41 10.49
C HIS A 401 -13.19 21.08 11.02
N ALA A 402 -12.40 21.75 10.16
CA ALA A 402 -11.12 22.34 10.53
C ALA A 402 -11.25 23.38 11.66
N GLN A 403 -10.67 23.08 12.81
CA GLN A 403 -10.55 24.03 13.94
C GLN A 403 -9.27 24.88 13.83
N ALA A 404 -8.30 24.42 13.06
CA ALA A 404 -7.10 25.14 12.69
C ALA A 404 -6.61 24.69 11.30
N VAL A 405 -6.06 25.62 10.53
CA VAL A 405 -5.45 25.35 9.23
C VAL A 405 -4.02 25.89 9.27
N ALA A 406 -3.05 24.98 9.28
CA ALA A 406 -1.63 25.29 9.17
C ALA A 406 -1.24 25.29 7.68
N GLU A 407 -0.88 26.45 7.14
CA GLU A 407 -0.43 26.58 5.75
C GLU A 407 1.06 26.25 5.63
N GLN A 408 1.42 25.39 4.67
CA GLN A 408 2.81 25.02 4.39
C GLN A 408 3.05 24.97 2.87
N ILE A 409 3.47 26.10 2.30
CA ILE A 409 3.67 26.33 0.87
C ILE A 409 5.14 26.57 0.50
N ILE A 410 6.03 26.91 1.43
CA ILE A 410 7.44 27.19 1.15
C ILE A 410 8.22 25.87 1.09
N ARG A 411 8.89 25.63 -0.05
CA ARG A 411 9.74 24.45 -0.21
C ARG A 411 11.13 24.71 0.40
N PRO A 412 11.74 23.73 1.10
CA PRO A 412 13.08 23.89 1.67
C PRO A 412 14.17 24.30 0.66
N THR A 413 14.03 23.90 -0.61
CA THR A 413 14.98 24.24 -1.69
C THR A 413 14.66 25.54 -2.42
N GLY A 414 13.66 26.29 -1.96
CA GLY A 414 13.20 27.52 -2.62
C GLY A 414 12.48 27.29 -3.95
N LEU A 415 12.17 26.06 -4.32
CA LEU A 415 11.37 25.76 -5.52
C LEU A 415 9.99 26.42 -5.42
N VAL A 416 9.57 27.05 -6.52
CA VAL A 416 8.30 27.78 -6.62
C VAL A 416 7.27 26.98 -7.41
N ASP A 417 5.99 27.28 -7.18
CA ASP A 417 4.89 26.76 -8.00
C ASP A 417 5.09 27.22 -9.47
N PRO A 418 4.79 26.36 -10.45
CA PRO A 418 5.12 26.59 -11.85
C PRO A 418 4.32 27.75 -12.45
N GLN A 419 4.82 28.34 -13.53
CA GLN A 419 4.03 29.29 -14.32
C GLN A 419 2.93 28.54 -15.08
N ILE A 420 1.75 29.15 -15.22
CA ILE A 420 0.63 28.59 -15.98
C ILE A 420 0.35 29.45 -17.21
N GLU A 421 0.30 28.82 -18.38
CA GLU A 421 -0.14 29.44 -19.63
C GLU A 421 -1.43 28.78 -20.12
N VAL A 422 -2.40 29.59 -20.55
CA VAL A 422 -3.63 29.10 -21.19
C VAL A 422 -3.52 29.36 -22.69
N ARG A 423 -3.59 28.29 -23.50
CA ARG A 423 -3.48 28.35 -24.96
C ARG A 423 -4.77 27.81 -25.62
N PRO A 424 -5.16 28.28 -26.82
CA PRO A 424 -6.34 27.78 -27.53
C PRO A 424 -6.26 26.30 -27.88
N VAL A 425 -7.42 25.65 -28.10
CA VAL A 425 -7.46 24.23 -28.53
C VAL A 425 -7.04 24.07 -30.00
N GLU A 426 -7.27 25.09 -30.81
CA GLU A 426 -6.86 25.09 -32.21
C GLU A 426 -5.33 25.02 -32.34
N GLY A 427 -4.82 23.98 -33.04
CA GLY A 427 -3.39 23.74 -33.20
C GLY A 427 -2.67 23.18 -31.96
N GLN A 428 -3.41 22.75 -30.92
CA GLN A 428 -2.82 22.32 -29.64
C GLN A 428 -1.76 21.21 -29.76
N VAL A 429 -1.93 20.27 -30.71
CA VAL A 429 -1.01 19.13 -30.86
C VAL A 429 0.33 19.59 -31.46
N ASP A 430 0.29 20.46 -32.47
CA ASP A 430 1.49 21.00 -33.10
C ASP A 430 2.29 21.87 -32.12
N ASP A 431 1.58 22.70 -31.35
CA ASP A 431 2.16 23.51 -30.27
C ASP A 431 2.81 22.64 -29.18
N LEU A 432 2.10 21.59 -28.73
CA LEU A 432 2.61 20.63 -27.75
C LEU A 432 3.88 19.94 -28.25
N ILE A 433 3.93 19.53 -29.53
CA ILE A 433 5.11 18.89 -30.12
C ILE A 433 6.32 19.83 -30.11
N ALA A 434 6.12 21.12 -30.43
CA ALA A 434 7.19 22.11 -30.39
C ALA A 434 7.74 22.30 -28.97
N GLU A 435 6.85 22.36 -27.97
CA GLU A 435 7.24 22.44 -26.56
C GLU A 435 7.96 21.18 -26.09
N ILE A 436 7.47 19.99 -26.46
CA ILE A 436 8.12 18.71 -26.16
C ILE A 436 9.53 18.68 -26.72
N ARG A 437 9.73 19.01 -28.00
CA ARG A 437 11.06 19.02 -28.64
C ARG A 437 12.02 19.95 -27.91
N THR A 438 11.53 21.13 -27.51
CA THR A 438 12.32 22.10 -26.72
C THR A 438 12.76 21.51 -25.37
N ARG A 439 11.91 20.71 -24.71
CA ARG A 439 12.25 20.03 -23.45
C ARG A 439 13.22 18.87 -23.65
N VAL A 440 13.04 18.09 -24.71
CA VAL A 440 13.95 16.99 -25.09
C VAL A 440 15.37 17.51 -25.34
N GLU A 441 15.51 18.65 -26.04
CA GLU A 441 16.81 19.31 -26.27
C GLU A 441 17.50 19.72 -24.96
N ARG A 442 16.72 20.09 -23.94
CA ARG A 442 17.21 20.44 -22.59
C ARG A 442 17.39 19.22 -21.67
N LYS A 443 17.13 18.01 -22.17
CA LYS A 443 17.11 16.76 -21.39
C LYS A 443 16.12 16.78 -20.23
N GLU A 444 15.05 17.55 -20.36
CA GLU A 444 13.94 17.60 -19.40
C GLU A 444 12.83 16.63 -19.83
N ARG A 445 11.83 16.39 -18.96
CA ARG A 445 10.71 15.46 -19.23
C ARG A 445 9.38 16.18 -19.28
N VAL A 446 8.41 15.56 -19.97
CA VAL A 446 7.07 16.12 -20.16
C VAL A 446 6.00 15.13 -19.70
N LEU A 447 5.01 15.64 -18.98
CA LEU A 447 3.77 14.92 -18.68
C LEU A 447 2.62 15.53 -19.46
N VAL A 448 1.80 14.68 -20.10
CA VAL A 448 0.61 15.12 -20.83
C VAL A 448 -0.62 14.44 -20.24
N THR A 449 -1.64 15.22 -19.87
CA THR A 449 -2.91 14.67 -19.40
C THR A 449 -4.01 14.83 -20.45
N THR A 450 -4.66 13.73 -20.83
CA THR A 450 -5.82 13.68 -21.73
C THR A 450 -7.11 13.36 -20.96
N LEU A 451 -8.25 13.26 -21.64
CA LEU A 451 -9.54 12.90 -21.02
C LEU A 451 -9.92 11.43 -21.16
N THR A 452 -9.40 10.73 -22.18
CA THR A 452 -9.82 9.36 -22.51
C THR A 452 -8.62 8.46 -22.80
N LYS A 453 -8.78 7.14 -22.57
CA LYS A 453 -7.76 6.12 -22.88
C LYS A 453 -7.34 6.19 -24.33
N ARG A 454 -8.33 6.16 -25.21
CA ARG A 454 -8.14 6.27 -26.65
C ARG A 454 -7.33 7.50 -27.05
N MET A 455 -7.60 8.68 -26.47
CA MET A 455 -6.79 9.87 -26.77
C MET A 455 -5.35 9.77 -26.24
N ALA A 456 -5.13 9.11 -25.11
CA ALA A 456 -3.77 8.89 -24.61
C ALA A 456 -2.99 7.94 -25.52
N GLU A 457 -3.63 6.85 -25.98
CA GLU A 457 -3.07 5.90 -26.93
C GLU A 457 -2.81 6.56 -28.29
N ASP A 458 -3.84 7.17 -28.91
CA ASP A 458 -3.75 7.84 -30.21
C ASP A 458 -2.66 8.92 -30.22
N LEU A 459 -2.55 9.73 -29.16
CA LEU A 459 -1.51 10.75 -29.04
C LEU A 459 -0.12 10.14 -28.87
N SER A 460 0.00 9.05 -28.11
CA SER A 460 1.29 8.38 -27.94
C SER A 460 1.77 7.77 -29.25
N THR A 461 0.91 7.04 -29.97
CA THR A 461 1.21 6.52 -31.31
C THR A 461 1.65 7.64 -32.26
N TYR A 462 0.95 8.77 -32.25
CA TYR A 462 1.33 9.91 -33.09
C TYR A 462 2.70 10.50 -32.72
N LEU A 463 3.02 10.60 -31.43
CA LEU A 463 4.34 11.06 -30.96
C LEU A 463 5.45 10.05 -31.31
N GLU A 464 5.17 8.75 -31.25
CA GLU A 464 6.10 7.68 -31.66
C GLU A 464 6.41 7.73 -33.16
N GLU A 465 5.41 7.95 -34.02
CA GLU A 465 5.59 8.14 -35.47
C GLU A 465 6.52 9.33 -35.78
N LEU A 466 6.48 10.36 -34.94
CA LEU A 466 7.37 11.52 -35.00
C LEU A 466 8.74 11.29 -34.34
N LYS A 467 9.04 10.06 -33.92
CA LYS A 467 10.27 9.60 -33.28
C LYS A 467 10.55 10.27 -31.93
N ILE A 468 9.50 10.66 -31.21
CA ILE A 468 9.61 11.11 -29.82
C ILE A 468 9.51 9.89 -28.91
N LYS A 469 10.40 9.77 -27.92
CA LYS A 469 10.36 8.67 -26.96
C LYS A 469 9.22 8.90 -25.98
N VAL A 470 8.12 8.19 -26.16
CA VAL A 470 6.89 8.36 -25.38
C VAL A 470 6.40 7.02 -24.86
N HIS A 471 5.63 7.06 -23.78
CA HIS A 471 4.82 5.93 -23.32
C HIS A 471 3.48 6.46 -22.81
N TYR A 472 2.42 5.64 -22.90
CA TYR A 472 1.13 5.98 -22.30
C TYR A 472 0.94 5.35 -20.91
N LEU A 473 0.03 5.91 -20.10
CA LEU A 473 -0.27 5.42 -18.76
C LEU A 473 -1.77 5.56 -18.45
N HIS A 474 -2.49 4.43 -18.50
CA HIS A 474 -3.92 4.35 -18.18
C HIS A 474 -4.23 3.28 -17.12
N SER A 475 -5.51 3.10 -16.81
CA SER A 475 -5.98 2.32 -15.65
C SER A 475 -5.86 0.80 -15.76
N GLU A 476 -5.43 0.26 -16.90
CA GLU A 476 -5.26 -1.20 -17.11
C GLU A 476 -3.80 -1.61 -17.04
N VAL A 477 -2.88 -0.64 -17.05
CA VAL A 477 -1.47 -0.90 -16.77
C VAL A 477 -1.36 -1.29 -15.29
N GLU A 478 -0.76 -2.43 -15.01
CA GLU A 478 -0.60 -2.92 -13.64
C GLU A 478 0.25 -1.96 -12.81
N THR A 479 0.06 -1.97 -11.48
CA THR A 479 0.72 -1.00 -10.60
C THR A 479 2.25 -1.11 -10.67
N LEU A 480 2.79 -2.32 -10.82
CA LEU A 480 4.23 -2.55 -10.94
C LEU A 480 4.78 -2.00 -12.27
N ASP A 481 4.09 -2.24 -13.38
CA ASP A 481 4.45 -1.71 -14.69
C ASP A 481 4.42 -0.17 -14.71
N ARG A 482 3.45 0.44 -14.02
CA ARG A 482 3.36 1.91 -13.88
C ARG A 482 4.60 2.49 -13.19
N VAL A 483 5.09 1.82 -12.14
CA VAL A 483 6.35 2.22 -11.47
C VAL A 483 7.53 2.07 -12.42
N GLY A 484 7.57 1.00 -13.21
CA GLY A 484 8.58 0.77 -14.25
C GLY A 484 8.61 1.89 -15.29
N ILE A 485 7.47 2.25 -15.89
CA ILE A 485 7.35 3.32 -16.90
C ILE A 485 7.82 4.66 -16.33
N LEU A 486 7.42 5.00 -15.10
CA LEU A 486 7.81 6.26 -14.48
C LEU A 486 9.29 6.29 -14.10
N ARG A 487 9.89 5.15 -13.73
CA ARG A 487 11.34 5.02 -13.57
C ARG A 487 12.06 5.25 -14.90
N ASP A 488 11.57 4.63 -15.96
CA ASP A 488 12.16 4.71 -17.31
C ASP A 488 12.06 6.14 -17.88
N LEU A 489 11.01 6.89 -17.52
CA LEU A 489 10.92 8.34 -17.75
C LEU A 489 12.05 9.09 -17.03
N ARG A 490 12.33 8.79 -15.75
CA ARG A 490 13.43 9.41 -15.00
C ARG A 490 14.79 9.08 -15.61
N LEU A 491 14.99 7.83 -16.04
CA LEU A 491 16.22 7.38 -16.69
C LEU A 491 16.43 7.98 -18.09
N GLY A 492 15.39 8.57 -18.71
CA GLY A 492 15.45 9.11 -20.07
C GLY A 492 15.36 8.04 -21.16
N ILE A 493 14.81 6.87 -20.82
CA ILE A 493 14.35 5.90 -21.80
C ILE A 493 13.13 6.50 -22.50
N TYR A 494 12.22 7.10 -21.74
CA TYR A 494 11.14 7.94 -22.27
C TYR A 494 11.41 9.41 -21.95
N ASP A 495 10.99 10.29 -22.86
CA ASP A 495 11.01 11.75 -22.67
C ASP A 495 9.63 12.29 -22.29
N VAL A 496 8.57 11.61 -22.72
CA VAL A 496 7.17 12.01 -22.54
C VAL A 496 6.35 10.86 -21.96
N VAL A 497 5.47 11.16 -21.00
CA VAL A 497 4.40 10.23 -20.60
C VAL A 497 3.04 10.87 -20.81
N VAL A 498 2.16 10.17 -21.52
CA VAL A 498 0.78 10.59 -21.78
C VAL A 498 -0.16 9.76 -20.93
N GLY A 499 -1.00 10.38 -20.11
CA GLY A 499 -1.99 9.64 -19.32
C GLY A 499 -3.27 10.40 -19.11
N ILE A 500 -4.20 9.78 -18.40
CA ILE A 500 -5.51 10.40 -18.10
C ILE A 500 -5.48 11.01 -16.70
N ASN A 501 -5.12 10.17 -15.73
CA ASN A 501 -5.01 10.53 -14.33
C ASN A 501 -3.62 10.10 -13.84
N LEU A 502 -2.64 10.96 -14.09
CA LEU A 502 -1.25 10.81 -13.65
C LEU A 502 -1.08 11.13 -12.15
N LEU A 503 -2.19 11.34 -11.42
CA LEU A 503 -2.21 11.80 -10.03
C LEU A 503 -2.11 10.66 -9.01
N ARG A 504 -2.13 9.40 -9.46
CA ARG A 504 -2.31 8.25 -8.57
C ARG A 504 -1.07 7.91 -7.74
N GLU A 505 0.13 8.12 -8.28
CA GLU A 505 1.34 7.77 -7.56
C GLU A 505 1.93 8.99 -6.82
N GLY A 506 2.35 8.79 -5.57
CA GLY A 506 3.16 9.75 -4.80
C GLY A 506 4.58 9.95 -5.35
N LEU A 507 4.79 9.69 -6.65
CA LEU A 507 6.10 9.73 -7.30
C LEU A 507 6.52 11.17 -7.57
N ASP A 508 7.68 11.50 -7.01
CA ASP A 508 8.42 12.74 -7.24
C ASP A 508 9.23 12.65 -8.53
N LEU A 509 8.93 13.50 -9.50
CA LEU A 509 9.61 13.55 -10.80
C LEU A 509 10.31 14.91 -10.98
N PRO A 510 11.50 15.13 -10.39
CA PRO A 510 12.23 16.39 -10.52
C PRO A 510 12.69 16.67 -11.97
N GLU A 511 12.79 15.64 -12.81
CA GLU A 511 13.18 15.76 -14.21
C GLU A 511 12.07 16.37 -15.09
N VAL A 512 10.82 16.42 -14.61
CA VAL A 512 9.67 16.98 -15.33
C VAL A 512 9.68 18.50 -15.22
N SER A 513 9.82 19.19 -16.35
CA SER A 513 9.76 20.66 -16.43
C SER A 513 8.50 21.18 -17.12
N LEU A 514 7.74 20.31 -17.79
CA LEU A 514 6.51 20.69 -18.49
C LEU A 514 5.37 19.72 -18.16
N VAL A 515 4.22 20.28 -17.80
CA VAL A 515 2.96 19.55 -17.70
C VAL A 515 1.95 20.17 -18.66
N ALA A 516 1.48 19.40 -19.63
CA ALA A 516 0.47 19.81 -20.58
C ALA A 516 -0.89 19.19 -20.25
N ILE A 517 -1.91 20.03 -20.09
CA ILE A 517 -3.28 19.64 -19.80
C ILE A 517 -4.13 19.89 -21.04
N LEU A 518 -4.40 18.83 -21.80
CA LEU A 518 -5.30 18.90 -22.95
C LEU A 518 -6.75 19.01 -22.47
N ASP A 519 -7.57 19.74 -23.24
CA ASP A 519 -8.99 19.93 -22.95
C ASP A 519 -9.26 20.41 -21.51
N ALA A 520 -8.47 21.39 -21.06
CA ALA A 520 -8.53 21.93 -19.70
C ALA A 520 -9.88 22.58 -19.36
N ASP A 521 -10.61 23.03 -20.39
CA ASP A 521 -11.92 23.67 -20.26
C ASP A 521 -13.11 22.69 -20.17
N LYS A 522 -12.87 21.38 -20.33
CA LYS A 522 -13.91 20.36 -20.19
C LYS A 522 -14.12 20.00 -18.73
N GLN A 523 -15.18 20.56 -18.15
CA GLN A 523 -15.55 20.30 -16.77
C GLN A 523 -15.84 18.81 -16.52
N GLY A 524 -15.44 18.32 -15.35
CA GLY A 524 -15.61 16.94 -14.91
C GLY A 524 -14.62 16.61 -13.81
N PHE A 525 -14.60 15.34 -13.37
CA PHE A 525 -13.71 14.87 -12.30
C PHE A 525 -12.23 15.19 -12.58
N LEU A 526 -11.77 14.91 -13.81
CA LEU A 526 -10.38 15.09 -14.24
C LEU A 526 -9.94 16.56 -14.42
N ARG A 527 -10.89 17.50 -14.42
CA ARG A 527 -10.65 18.95 -14.56
C ARG A 527 -11.36 19.75 -13.46
N SER A 528 -11.55 19.11 -12.31
CA SER A 528 -11.95 19.80 -11.09
C SER A 528 -10.80 20.67 -10.57
N ALA A 529 -11.10 21.68 -9.75
CA ALA A 529 -10.06 22.56 -9.17
C ALA A 529 -8.99 21.73 -8.43
N THR A 530 -9.41 20.74 -7.65
CA THR A 530 -8.54 19.78 -6.95
C THR A 530 -7.63 19.03 -7.93
N ALA A 531 -8.20 18.41 -8.98
CA ALA A 531 -7.41 17.64 -9.95
C ALA A 531 -6.42 18.54 -10.72
N LEU A 532 -6.82 19.76 -11.08
CA LEU A 532 -5.96 20.71 -11.76
C LEU A 532 -4.78 21.13 -10.88
N ILE A 533 -5.02 21.53 -9.63
CA ILE A 533 -3.96 21.93 -8.68
C ILE A 533 -2.97 20.78 -8.47
N GLN A 534 -3.44 19.54 -8.34
CA GLN A 534 -2.55 18.39 -8.20
C GLN A 534 -1.73 18.12 -9.47
N THR A 535 -2.34 18.29 -10.65
CA THR A 535 -1.66 18.12 -11.94
C THR A 535 -0.58 19.19 -12.11
N ILE A 536 -0.89 20.44 -11.78
CA ILE A 536 0.06 21.57 -11.74
C ILE A 536 1.24 21.25 -10.82
N GLY A 537 0.95 20.69 -9.63
CA GLY A 537 1.97 20.33 -8.64
C GLY A 537 3.06 19.37 -9.14
N ARG A 538 2.83 18.64 -10.25
CA ARG A 538 3.84 17.76 -10.85
C ARG A 538 4.99 18.53 -11.52
N ALA A 539 4.76 19.76 -11.98
CA ALA A 539 5.81 20.64 -12.51
C ALA A 539 6.55 21.42 -11.41
N ALA A 540 6.07 21.41 -10.16
CA ALA A 540 6.62 22.21 -9.07
C ALA A 540 7.92 21.64 -8.45
N ARG A 541 8.39 20.49 -8.95
CA ARG A 541 9.64 19.84 -8.51
C ARG A 541 10.87 20.28 -9.30
N ASN A 542 10.68 21.11 -10.34
CA ASN A 542 11.72 21.58 -11.22
C ASN A 542 11.76 23.12 -11.23
N SER A 543 12.96 23.71 -11.21
CA SER A 543 13.15 25.17 -11.24
C SER A 543 12.58 25.84 -12.50
N SER A 544 12.52 25.11 -13.60
CA SER A 544 12.00 25.54 -14.90
C SER A 544 10.55 25.07 -15.14
N GLY A 545 9.82 24.69 -14.09
CA GLY A 545 8.48 24.16 -14.16
C GLY A 545 7.49 25.10 -14.88
N LEU A 546 6.85 24.58 -15.93
CA LEU A 546 5.80 25.23 -16.70
C LEU A 546 4.58 24.31 -16.83
N VAL A 547 3.38 24.90 -16.78
CA VAL A 547 2.13 24.21 -17.07
C VAL A 547 1.44 24.90 -18.25
N ILE A 548 1.04 24.11 -19.24
CA ILE A 548 0.23 24.61 -20.36
C ILE A 548 -1.16 23.98 -20.27
N MET A 549 -2.18 24.83 -20.16
CA MET A 549 -3.59 24.43 -20.20
C MET A 549 -4.16 24.77 -21.57
N TYR A 550 -4.50 23.74 -22.36
CA TYR A 550 -5.16 23.94 -23.65
C TYR A 550 -6.67 23.99 -23.45
N GLY A 551 -7.28 25.13 -23.76
CA GLY A 551 -8.72 25.36 -23.59
C GLY A 551 -9.16 26.70 -24.18
N ASP A 552 -10.37 26.75 -24.73
CA ASP A 552 -10.88 27.96 -25.38
C ASP A 552 -11.50 28.94 -24.37
N LYS A 553 -11.82 28.45 -23.17
CA LYS A 553 -12.44 29.23 -22.09
C LYS A 553 -11.81 28.91 -20.74
N VAL A 554 -11.60 29.93 -19.93
CA VAL A 554 -11.21 29.74 -18.52
C VAL A 554 -12.47 29.42 -17.69
N THR A 555 -12.61 28.16 -17.32
CA THR A 555 -13.69 27.69 -16.42
C THR A 555 -13.46 28.14 -14.98
N ASP A 556 -14.49 28.05 -14.12
CA ASP A 556 -14.33 28.39 -12.69
C ASP A 556 -13.31 27.49 -11.99
N ALA A 557 -13.24 26.20 -12.35
CA ALA A 557 -12.23 25.28 -11.84
C ALA A 557 -10.81 25.68 -12.24
N MET A 558 -10.61 26.10 -13.50
CA MET A 558 -9.34 26.63 -13.97
C MET A 558 -8.97 27.91 -13.23
N ARG A 559 -9.92 28.84 -13.06
CA ARG A 559 -9.69 30.10 -12.36
C ARG A 559 -9.21 29.86 -10.93
N VAL A 560 -9.91 29.02 -10.17
CA VAL A 560 -9.50 28.67 -8.79
C VAL A 560 -8.09 28.04 -8.77
N ALA A 561 -7.79 27.15 -9.71
CA ALA A 561 -6.47 26.51 -9.77
C ALA A 561 -5.34 27.49 -10.13
N ILE A 562 -5.59 28.40 -11.08
CA ILE A 562 -4.64 29.44 -11.49
C ILE A 562 -4.40 30.42 -10.34
N ASP A 563 -5.48 30.99 -9.78
CA ASP A 563 -5.40 31.99 -8.72
C ASP A 563 -4.66 31.45 -7.48
N GLU A 564 -4.91 30.18 -7.10
CA GLU A 564 -4.23 29.55 -5.97
C GLU A 564 -2.75 29.26 -6.26
N THR A 565 -2.41 28.89 -7.50
CA THR A 565 -1.02 28.66 -7.91
C THR A 565 -0.23 29.97 -7.92
N ASP A 566 -0.81 31.04 -8.49
CA ASP A 566 -0.20 32.36 -8.54
C ASP A 566 0.00 32.93 -7.13
N ARG A 567 -1.00 32.81 -6.26
CA ARG A 567 -0.90 33.22 -4.84
C ARG A 567 0.25 32.51 -4.12
N ARG A 568 0.40 31.19 -4.30
CA ARG A 568 1.50 30.40 -3.71
C ARG A 568 2.85 30.85 -4.25
N ARG A 569 2.94 31.00 -5.57
CA ARG A 569 4.15 31.42 -6.26
C ARG A 569 4.64 32.78 -5.78
N GLU A 570 3.75 33.78 -5.70
CA GLU A 570 4.08 35.12 -5.22
C GLU A 570 4.67 35.11 -3.79
N LYS A 571 4.07 34.34 -2.88
CA LYS A 571 4.57 34.17 -1.51
C LYS A 571 5.95 33.49 -1.48
N GLN A 572 6.14 32.44 -2.28
CA GLN A 572 7.41 31.71 -2.35
C GLN A 572 8.52 32.60 -2.95
N GLU A 573 8.23 33.37 -4.00
CA GLU A 573 9.19 34.31 -4.60
C GLU A 573 9.53 35.47 -3.64
N ALA A 574 8.55 35.96 -2.87
CA ALA A 574 8.79 36.95 -1.82
C ALA A 574 9.73 36.40 -0.74
N TYR A 575 9.45 35.20 -0.22
CA TYR A 575 10.29 34.52 0.77
C TYR A 575 11.72 34.29 0.24
N ASN A 576 11.85 33.79 -0.99
CA ASN A 576 13.16 33.57 -1.61
C ASN A 576 13.97 34.87 -1.73
N ARG A 577 13.32 35.99 -2.08
CA ARG A 577 13.99 37.30 -2.16
C ARG A 577 14.43 37.81 -0.79
N GLU A 578 13.58 37.67 0.23
CA GLU A 578 13.87 38.08 1.60
C GLU A 578 15.01 37.27 2.23
N HIS A 579 15.04 35.96 1.97
CA HIS A 579 16.03 35.03 2.53
C HIS A 579 17.22 34.73 1.61
N HIS A 580 17.31 35.41 0.46
CA HIS A 580 18.37 35.23 -0.54
C HIS A 580 18.56 33.77 -1.01
N ILE A 581 17.44 33.05 -1.20
CA ILE A 581 17.44 31.65 -1.63
C ILE A 581 17.35 31.60 -3.16
N GLN A 582 18.24 30.84 -3.80
CA GLN A 582 18.12 30.50 -5.22
C GLN A 582 17.39 29.17 -5.37
N PRO A 583 16.29 29.10 -6.14
CA PRO A 583 15.57 27.85 -6.38
C PRO A 583 16.49 26.79 -7.00
N ALA A 584 16.57 25.63 -6.37
CA ALA A 584 17.36 24.51 -6.87
C ALA A 584 16.49 23.25 -7.03
N THR A 585 16.55 22.63 -8.20
CA THR A 585 15.93 21.33 -8.46
C THR A 585 16.60 20.26 -7.63
N ILE A 586 15.80 19.46 -6.91
CA ILE A 586 16.32 18.36 -6.08
C ILE A 586 16.75 17.23 -7.01
N ILE A 587 18.03 16.86 -6.98
CA ILE A 587 18.52 15.64 -7.62
C ILE A 587 18.37 14.51 -6.60
N LYS A 588 17.28 13.74 -6.71
CA LYS A 588 17.11 12.49 -5.95
C LYS A 588 17.74 11.34 -6.74
N GLU A 589 18.49 10.47 -6.09
CA GLU A 589 18.89 9.21 -6.70
C GLU A 589 17.66 8.45 -7.22
N VAL A 590 17.79 7.83 -8.39
CA VAL A 590 16.78 6.91 -8.90
C VAL A 590 16.90 5.64 -8.06
N TYR A 591 16.31 5.65 -6.87
CA TYR A 591 16.27 4.47 -6.02
C TYR A 591 15.45 3.38 -6.70
N ASP A 592 15.97 2.17 -6.65
CA ASP A 592 15.29 0.98 -7.11
C ASP A 592 14.20 0.61 -6.09
N ILE A 593 13.05 1.27 -6.18
CA ILE A 593 11.86 0.94 -5.39
C ILE A 593 11.44 -0.52 -5.67
N THR A 594 11.68 -1.01 -6.88
CA THR A 594 11.51 -2.41 -7.25
C THR A 594 12.46 -3.35 -6.51
N ALA A 595 13.69 -2.97 -6.18
CA ALA A 595 14.57 -3.78 -5.34
C ALA A 595 14.12 -3.82 -3.86
N ARG A 596 13.65 -2.70 -3.30
CA ARG A 596 13.07 -2.68 -1.94
C ARG A 596 11.72 -3.38 -1.85
N LEU A 597 10.91 -3.36 -2.91
CA LEU A 597 9.66 -4.14 -3.01
C LEU A 597 9.94 -5.62 -3.35
N GLY A 598 11.01 -5.89 -4.09
CA GLY A 598 11.49 -7.24 -4.43
C GLY A 598 12.10 -7.96 -3.23
N GLU A 599 12.70 -7.25 -2.26
CA GLU A 599 13.07 -7.84 -0.96
C GLU A 599 11.86 -8.38 -0.17
N TYR A 600 10.63 -7.98 -0.53
CA TYR A 600 9.37 -8.50 0.03
C TYR A 600 8.67 -9.53 -0.86
N ALA A 601 9.19 -9.78 -2.06
CA ALA A 601 8.64 -10.72 -3.03
C ALA A 601 9.79 -11.54 -3.59
N VAL A 602 10.12 -12.68 -2.95
CA VAL A 602 10.62 -13.93 -3.57
C VAL A 602 11.18 -14.84 -2.46
N ALA A 603 10.53 -15.98 -2.29
CA ALA A 603 11.13 -17.19 -1.75
C ALA A 603 10.51 -18.38 -2.50
N GLU A 604 11.25 -19.00 -3.43
CA GLU A 604 11.24 -20.46 -3.60
C GLU A 604 12.36 -20.96 -4.54
N ASN A 605 12.74 -22.22 -4.30
CA ASN A 605 14.02 -22.86 -4.63
C ASN A 605 14.07 -23.61 -5.98
N GLN A 606 15.29 -23.59 -6.53
CA GLN A 606 16.03 -24.55 -7.38
C GLN A 606 15.36 -25.83 -7.92
N ALA A 607 15.58 -26.07 -9.22
CA ALA A 607 15.98 -27.38 -9.76
C ALA A 607 16.84 -27.25 -11.04
N ASP A 608 17.99 -27.92 -11.04
CA ASP A 608 18.96 -28.08 -12.13
C ASP A 608 18.40 -28.88 -13.33
N TYR A 609 18.90 -28.61 -14.55
CA TYR A 609 19.59 -29.59 -15.42
C TYR A 609 20.13 -28.97 -16.73
N ASP A 610 21.11 -29.69 -17.26
CA ASP A 610 22.23 -29.32 -18.13
C ASP A 610 21.95 -28.92 -19.59
N ALA A 611 22.96 -28.24 -20.15
CA ALA A 611 23.10 -27.80 -21.53
C ALA A 611 23.50 -28.93 -22.50
N GLY A 612 23.22 -28.74 -23.80
CA GLY A 612 23.78 -29.56 -24.87
C GLY A 612 23.38 -29.12 -26.27
N GLU A 613 24.34 -28.54 -26.98
CA GLU A 613 24.33 -28.01 -28.35
C GLU A 613 23.80 -28.96 -29.45
N THR A 614 23.26 -28.41 -30.54
CA THR A 614 23.91 -28.41 -31.88
C THR A 614 23.08 -27.57 -32.86
N VAL A 615 23.75 -26.60 -33.51
CA VAL A 615 23.21 -25.70 -34.52
C VAL A 615 23.13 -26.39 -35.88
N SER A 616 21.93 -26.42 -36.48
CA SER A 616 21.74 -26.66 -37.90
C SER A 616 20.54 -25.86 -38.41
N LYS A 617 20.82 -24.87 -39.28
CA LYS A 617 19.91 -24.02 -40.07
C LYS A 617 18.41 -24.18 -39.74
N LEU A 618 18.01 -23.48 -38.69
CA LEU A 618 16.63 -23.42 -38.22
C LEU A 618 15.84 -22.42 -39.09
N PRO A 619 14.60 -22.72 -39.49
CA PRO A 619 13.72 -21.74 -40.13
C PRO A 619 13.60 -20.47 -39.26
N VAL A 620 13.52 -19.30 -39.90
CA VAL A 620 13.40 -17.96 -39.27
C VAL A 620 12.38 -17.91 -38.11
N ASN A 621 11.26 -18.62 -38.24
CA ASN A 621 10.22 -18.69 -37.19
C ASN A 621 10.65 -19.47 -35.94
N GLU A 622 11.45 -20.53 -36.09
CA GLU A 622 11.97 -21.29 -34.96
C GLU A 622 13.06 -20.51 -34.23
N ILE A 623 13.88 -19.72 -34.94
CA ILE A 623 14.87 -18.82 -34.34
C ILE A 623 14.18 -17.74 -33.48
N ARG A 624 13.09 -17.13 -33.98
CA ARG A 624 12.28 -16.16 -33.20
C ARG A 624 11.71 -16.80 -31.92
N HIS A 625 11.19 -18.02 -32.01
CA HIS A 625 10.69 -18.73 -30.83
C HIS A 625 11.81 -19.05 -29.83
N LEU A 626 13.00 -19.45 -30.32
CA LEU A 626 14.15 -19.73 -29.46
C LEU A 626 14.66 -18.46 -28.74
N ILE A 627 14.67 -17.32 -29.43
CA ILE A 627 15.03 -16.03 -28.82
C ILE A 627 14.08 -15.70 -27.67
N LYS A 628 12.77 -15.80 -27.91
CA LYS A 628 11.75 -15.53 -26.88
C LYS A 628 11.86 -16.46 -25.68
N ASP A 629 12.10 -17.75 -25.92
CA ASP A 629 12.26 -18.74 -24.84
C ASP A 629 13.56 -18.52 -24.05
N THR A 630 14.65 -18.13 -24.74
CA THR A 630 15.94 -17.81 -24.11
C THR A 630 15.87 -16.49 -23.33
N GLU A 631 15.11 -15.49 -23.80
CA GLU A 631 14.84 -14.24 -23.08
C GLU A 631 14.06 -14.48 -21.79
N ASN A 632 13.05 -15.35 -21.83
CA ASN A 632 12.32 -15.75 -20.63
C ASN A 632 13.24 -16.45 -19.62
N ARG A 633 14.11 -17.37 -20.08
CA ARG A 633 15.11 -18.03 -19.22
C ARG A 633 16.15 -17.05 -18.67
N MET A 634 16.54 -16.04 -19.45
CA MET A 634 17.46 -14.99 -19.02
C MET A 634 16.84 -14.14 -17.91
N ARG A 635 15.57 -13.75 -18.06
CA ARG A 635 14.81 -13.03 -17.03
C ARG A 635 14.68 -13.88 -15.77
N GLN A 636 14.29 -15.15 -15.91
CA GLN A 636 14.25 -16.10 -14.79
C GLN A 636 15.61 -16.27 -14.09
N ALA A 637 16.72 -16.32 -14.84
CA ALA A 637 18.07 -16.39 -14.28
C ALA A 637 18.47 -15.08 -13.56
N ALA A 638 18.03 -13.92 -14.06
CA ALA A 638 18.23 -12.64 -13.40
C ALA A 638 17.39 -12.53 -12.11
N ASP A 639 16.14 -13.01 -12.15
CA ASP A 639 15.24 -13.09 -11.00
C ASP A 639 15.78 -14.06 -9.93
N ALA A 640 16.46 -15.13 -10.35
CA ALA A 640 17.16 -16.08 -9.49
C ALA A 640 18.56 -15.59 -9.03
N LEU A 641 18.96 -14.36 -9.36
CA LEU A 641 20.27 -13.77 -9.04
C LEU A 641 21.48 -14.52 -9.66
N GLU A 642 21.26 -15.39 -10.65
CA GLU A 642 22.31 -16.09 -11.39
C GLU A 642 22.85 -15.19 -12.52
N PHE A 643 23.45 -14.07 -12.15
CA PHE A 643 23.86 -13.03 -13.11
C PHE A 643 24.85 -13.52 -14.16
N GLU A 644 25.70 -14.49 -13.83
CA GLU A 644 26.62 -15.12 -14.79
C GLU A 644 25.87 -15.95 -15.84
N ARG A 645 24.82 -16.66 -15.42
CA ARG A 645 23.95 -17.44 -16.31
C ARG A 645 23.07 -16.52 -17.16
N ALA A 646 22.52 -15.46 -16.56
CA ALA A 646 21.78 -14.43 -17.28
C ALA A 646 22.69 -13.73 -18.33
N ALA A 647 23.93 -13.42 -17.99
CA ALA A 647 24.89 -12.88 -18.95
C ALA A 647 25.19 -13.87 -20.09
N THR A 648 25.37 -15.16 -19.78
CA THR A 648 25.58 -16.20 -20.80
C THR A 648 24.37 -16.33 -21.73
N LEU A 649 23.15 -16.32 -21.18
CA LEU A 649 21.90 -16.38 -21.96
C LEU A 649 21.69 -15.11 -22.80
N ARG A 650 22.06 -13.94 -22.28
CA ARG A 650 22.06 -12.67 -23.04
C ARG A 650 22.98 -12.74 -24.25
N ASP A 651 24.18 -13.28 -24.07
CA ASP A 651 25.15 -13.40 -25.15
C ASP A 651 24.67 -14.43 -26.20
N GLN A 652 23.99 -15.52 -25.77
CA GLN A 652 23.31 -16.47 -26.68
C GLN A 652 22.15 -15.83 -27.46
N ILE A 653 21.35 -14.96 -26.83
CA ILE A 653 20.29 -14.19 -27.51
C ILE A 653 20.89 -13.30 -28.60
N TYR A 654 22.03 -12.68 -28.32
CA TYR A 654 22.73 -11.84 -29.30
C TYR A 654 23.21 -12.65 -30.52
N GLU A 655 23.74 -13.86 -30.30
CA GLU A 655 24.12 -14.78 -31.37
C GLU A 655 22.91 -15.24 -32.21
N LEU A 656 21.79 -15.59 -31.56
CA LEU A 656 20.56 -15.98 -32.26
C LEU A 656 19.97 -14.83 -33.10
N ARG A 657 20.04 -13.59 -32.59
CA ARG A 657 19.62 -12.38 -33.33
C ARG A 657 20.54 -12.09 -34.53
N LEU A 658 21.84 -12.33 -34.40
CA LEU A 658 22.79 -12.28 -35.51
C LEU A 658 22.45 -13.29 -36.61
N MET A 659 22.15 -14.54 -36.24
CA MET A 659 21.72 -15.57 -37.21
C MET A 659 20.40 -15.18 -37.90
N LEU A 660 19.44 -14.64 -37.15
CA LEU A 660 18.17 -14.16 -37.68
C LEU A 660 18.37 -13.02 -38.70
N ALA A 661 19.25 -12.06 -38.38
CA ALA A 661 19.58 -10.95 -39.27
C ALA A 661 20.25 -11.44 -40.57
N ASP A 662 21.09 -12.47 -40.50
CA ASP A 662 21.77 -13.01 -41.67
C ASP A 662 20.88 -13.86 -42.58
N GLU A 663 19.98 -14.67 -42.03
CA GLU A 663 19.05 -15.49 -42.83
C GLU A 663 17.85 -14.70 -43.38
N SER A 664 17.52 -13.54 -42.81
CA SER A 664 16.35 -12.73 -43.23
C SER A 664 16.47 -12.07 -44.61
N GLY A 665 17.67 -11.96 -45.19
CA GLY A 665 17.90 -11.35 -46.51
C GLY A 665 17.58 -9.85 -46.61
N GLN A 666 17.37 -9.16 -45.48
CA GLN A 666 16.90 -7.77 -45.45
C GLN A 666 18.03 -6.71 -45.58
N PRO A 667 17.71 -5.45 -45.94
CA PRO A 667 18.68 -4.37 -46.07
C PRO A 667 19.42 -4.06 -44.75
N ALA A 668 20.65 -3.54 -44.84
CA ALA A 668 21.56 -3.37 -43.70
C ALA A 668 20.98 -2.59 -42.50
N TRP A 669 20.11 -1.60 -42.75
CA TRP A 669 19.47 -0.83 -41.68
C TRP A 669 18.43 -1.65 -40.89
N LYS A 670 17.78 -2.62 -41.54
CA LYS A 670 16.78 -3.49 -40.89
C LYS A 670 17.40 -4.70 -40.21
N LYS A 671 18.54 -5.18 -40.72
CA LYS A 671 19.43 -6.09 -39.98
C LYS A 671 19.92 -5.48 -38.65
N ALA A 672 20.19 -4.18 -38.63
CA ALA A 672 20.57 -3.48 -37.41
C ALA A 672 19.43 -3.42 -36.38
N LEU A 673 18.17 -3.26 -36.82
CA LEU A 673 16.98 -3.36 -35.96
C LEU A 673 16.77 -4.78 -35.39
N ILE A 674 16.99 -5.82 -36.21
CA ILE A 674 16.91 -7.22 -35.76
C ILE A 674 17.97 -7.49 -34.67
N MET A 675 19.16 -6.91 -34.79
CA MET A 675 20.24 -7.05 -33.81
C MET A 675 19.99 -6.25 -32.52
N SER A 676 19.33 -5.08 -32.60
CA SER A 676 18.93 -4.32 -31.40
C SER A 676 17.73 -4.95 -30.67
N GLY A 677 16.97 -5.82 -31.33
CA GLY A 677 15.77 -6.45 -30.79
C GLY A 677 14.49 -5.63 -30.96
N GLU A 678 14.50 -4.70 -31.91
CA GLU A 678 13.38 -3.77 -32.17
C GLU A 678 12.50 -4.23 -33.35
N ASP A 679 12.77 -5.41 -33.92
CA ASP A 679 12.01 -5.98 -35.05
C ASP A 679 10.98 -7.01 -34.53
N GLU A 680 9.97 -6.55 -33.81
CA GLU A 680 8.76 -7.34 -33.48
C GLU A 680 7.60 -7.02 -34.43
N GLU A 681 7.78 -7.34 -35.72
CA GLU A 681 6.71 -7.81 -36.63
C GLU A 681 7.21 -8.99 -37.52
#